data_AF-A0A932EW77-F1
#
_entry.id   AF-A0A932EW77-F1
#
_cell.length_a   1.000
_cell.length_b   1.000
_cell.length_c   1.000
_cell.angle_alpha   90.00
_cell.angle_beta   90.00
_cell.angle_gamma   90.00
#
_symmetry.space_group_name_H-M   'P 1'
#
loop_
_entity.id
_entity.type
_entity.pdbx_description
1 polymer ?
#
loop_
_entity_poly.entity_id
_entity_poly.type
_entity_poly.pdbx_seq_one_letter_code
_entity_poly.pdbx_strand_id
1 'polypeptide(L)'
;MDPTIPVPRPRRRLRAAALSLLALVATAAGLAALGAARAPASAGMACDKTFTGATNNLWEDSSNWAPTGVPTSSEGACIPSGTAAIVQTSRDVGGVDVASGATLLITGNGSYGNARLNLTGTGSTNAGTIELSSTGGGFAASLAGADLANSGALLATAGTGGQRALDVALNNTGTVSIGAPTTTTATLVNAGTWTVSSGYSLSASGSAQLTNKPAATFTVDGSAYFGSGSTFRFEGGTLPSGDPVLDQASLTFAAGATSGTGTGFQIWRTTSLTGDVPAKVTVTVLGNGSVGNAALNVAAALTNRGTIDLSASGGGYSSVLQGSAITNRGTISTSAGSAGARTLAAPISNLATVSIGTNTVETGNASNSGSWTIASPYTQTMGGAATFANNPFGSLKVDGAMTVPSGTTFRFNGGTLPTGDPVIDEGTLSFAPSATAGAGTGFETWRNVSLAGTVPANVLVSVVGNGSTGSAQLSAAAAWTNKGTVTLTSTGGGYAATLTGAGVTNQGTIRTAPGAGGPRYISAALSNTSAGTVQLDAGTSITANASNAGTWNVGTTGGATLSGTATFTNAVGGTLTIDGSMYLGGGTTFAFSGGVLPTGDPVLDQAALVFGAGASTSGSGTGFIAWRSVSMDGTVPANVLVSVVGNGSTGNAALSATAPLTNAGTIDLTSTGGGYAASLTGAAVTNQGTISTSVGAGGPRYLNVPLVNAGTVAIGFPTTVSAAVEHRNDGAWSVASGASLGYASTSGSTFVSGPGSTLTVDGSMQLRDGTTFRVAGGSIPAGDPVLDQAALSIDAGATAGAGSGLEIWRSVPLTGDIPAGLTLTVTGNPSVGNASLTATAPLTNAGGIVLSSSGGGWSATLDGSAIVNTGSITTLAGAGGNRYLNAALTNQGSISAGPSTVVSGVADVNKGAFEVAAGGSLVFQSGASLRQEAGTFTVNGTSRFASGATFTYAGGTLPAGDPTIQDANLVFAGNPPALPDDQSGVVVVGTSTLTGKVPSRFKVTVQGNGSWGNATLVSTTAVTSYGRIVLTSVGGGWGATLDMPALVNRGTLTVWAGAGGPRRLTGDLANWRTVDLGLGVVTLNVGGSYSTAGASALVRLRVAGNGNAARIAVAGTASLGGKLTILNGYSPAAGDTATLVTGSSVTGAFSSVAGLDAPGPTVWSVQYGANDVRIAAA
;
A
#
# COMPACT_ATOMS: atom_id res chain seq x y z
N MET A 1 2.62 5.73 55.66
CA MET A 1 2.76 7.09 56.23
C MET A 1 1.71 7.97 55.57
N ASP A 2 0.73 8.38 56.36
CA ASP A 2 -0.04 9.64 56.25
C ASP A 2 0.93 10.83 56.53
N PRO A 3 0.72 12.10 56.07
CA PRO A 3 -0.21 13.04 56.74
C PRO A 3 -0.94 14.11 55.86
N THR A 4 -2.27 14.18 56.02
CA THR A 4 -3.15 15.32 56.42
C THR A 4 -2.98 16.80 55.93
N ILE A 5 -4.05 17.30 55.26
CA ILE A 5 -5.02 18.42 55.58
C ILE A 5 -4.50 19.86 55.88
N PRO A 6 -5.05 20.91 55.20
CA PRO A 6 -6.06 21.79 55.80
C PRO A 6 -7.28 22.18 54.93
N VAL A 7 -8.37 22.47 55.64
CA VAL A 7 -9.76 22.78 55.23
C VAL A 7 -9.92 24.19 54.62
N PRO A 8 -10.81 24.38 53.61
CA PRO A 8 -11.92 25.32 53.79
C PRO A 8 -13.27 24.80 53.26
N ARG A 9 -14.34 25.26 53.90
CA ARG A 9 -15.77 24.93 53.69
C ARG A 9 -16.26 25.14 52.24
N PRO A 10 -17.08 24.24 51.64
CA PRO A 10 -17.83 24.57 50.45
C PRO A 10 -19.28 25.00 50.77
N ARG A 11 -19.65 26.16 50.21
CA ARG A 11 -21.01 26.70 50.19
C ARG A 11 -21.90 25.88 49.26
N ARG A 12 -23.09 25.51 49.74
CA ARG A 12 -24.22 24.95 49.00
C ARG A 12 -24.51 25.75 47.71
N ARG A 13 -24.63 25.07 46.57
CA ARG A 13 -25.54 25.46 45.48
C ARG A 13 -26.18 24.23 44.84
N LEU A 14 -27.50 24.28 44.78
CA LEU A 14 -28.44 23.29 44.28
C LEU A 14 -28.28 23.02 42.78
N ARG A 15 -28.54 21.79 42.35
CA ARG A 15 -29.34 21.49 41.14
C ARG A 15 -30.13 20.20 41.34
N ALA A 16 -31.42 20.38 41.62
CA ALA A 16 -32.48 19.39 41.49
C ALA A 16 -33.13 19.56 40.11
N ALA A 17 -33.56 18.46 39.48
CA ALA A 17 -34.49 18.50 38.35
C ALA A 17 -35.29 17.19 38.29
N ALA A 18 -36.33 17.13 39.11
CA ALA A 18 -37.45 16.21 38.98
C ALA A 18 -38.72 17.06 38.76
N LEU A 19 -39.61 16.54 37.93
CA LEU A 19 -40.99 16.99 37.68
C LEU A 19 -41.15 18.42 37.16
N SER A 20 -41.45 18.53 35.86
CA SER A 20 -41.96 19.77 35.26
C SER A 20 -43.48 19.70 35.10
N LEU A 21 -44.12 20.67 35.77
CA LEU A 21 -45.52 21.07 35.76
C LEU A 21 -46.05 21.44 34.36
N LEU A 22 -47.31 21.07 34.13
CA LEU A 22 -48.43 21.90 33.63
C LEU A 22 -48.08 23.20 32.88
N ALA A 23 -48.52 23.28 31.63
CA ALA A 23 -48.98 24.53 31.02
C ALA A 23 -50.30 24.30 30.25
N LEU A 24 -51.24 25.19 30.57
CA LEU A 24 -52.64 25.26 30.21
C LEU A 24 -52.82 25.88 28.82
N VAL A 25 -53.55 25.21 27.91
CA VAL A 25 -54.33 25.86 26.85
C VAL A 25 -55.67 25.13 26.78
N ALA A 26 -56.71 25.81 27.25
CA ALA A 26 -58.09 25.38 27.21
C ALA A 26 -58.78 26.00 25.99
N THR A 27 -59.45 25.19 25.19
CA THR A 27 -60.62 25.59 24.39
C THR A 27 -61.67 24.48 24.42
N ALA A 28 -62.89 24.91 24.73
CA ALA A 28 -64.09 24.17 25.11
C ALA A 28 -64.51 22.97 24.22
N ALA A 29 -64.83 21.84 24.87
CA ALA A 29 -66.11 21.12 24.78
C ALA A 29 -66.04 19.82 25.61
N GLY A 30 -67.02 19.58 26.49
CA GLY A 30 -67.19 18.27 27.15
C GLY A 30 -67.27 18.27 28.68
N LEU A 31 -68.01 19.20 29.27
CA LEU A 31 -68.50 19.03 30.65
C LEU A 31 -69.82 18.25 30.61
N ALA A 32 -69.82 16.98 31.06
CA ALA A 32 -71.01 16.27 31.56
C ALA A 32 -70.61 14.93 32.20
N ALA A 33 -69.89 14.97 33.33
CA ALA A 33 -69.73 13.82 34.21
C ALA A 33 -69.81 14.27 35.66
N LEU A 34 -71.04 14.44 36.14
CA LEU A 34 -71.38 14.57 37.56
C LEU A 34 -72.51 13.59 37.85
N GLY A 35 -72.29 12.72 38.84
CA GLY A 35 -73.32 12.10 39.66
C GLY A 35 -74.12 10.96 39.01
N ALA A 36 -73.86 9.73 39.48
CA ALA A 36 -74.94 8.79 39.70
C ALA A 36 -75.82 9.36 40.83
N ALA A 37 -76.68 10.32 40.50
CA ALA A 37 -77.89 10.50 41.27
C ALA A 37 -78.69 9.21 41.07
N ARG A 38 -79.11 8.57 42.19
CA ARG A 38 -80.33 7.76 42.14
C ARG A 38 -81.34 8.61 41.37
N ALA A 39 -81.85 8.10 40.26
CA ALA A 39 -83.06 8.69 39.71
C ALA A 39 -84.04 8.81 40.90
N PRO A 40 -84.60 10.00 41.18
CA PRO A 40 -85.76 10.04 42.05
C PRO A 40 -86.73 9.01 41.48
N ALA A 41 -87.36 8.19 42.34
CA ALA A 41 -88.51 7.42 41.90
C ALA A 41 -89.38 8.41 41.12
N SER A 42 -89.57 8.17 39.82
CA SER A 42 -90.57 8.90 39.07
C SER A 42 -91.84 8.77 39.90
N ALA A 43 -92.46 9.90 40.25
CA ALA A 43 -93.78 9.85 40.83
C ALA A 43 -94.59 8.95 39.90
N GLY A 44 -95.03 7.79 40.41
CA GLY A 44 -95.73 6.80 39.60
C GLY A 44 -96.88 7.51 38.90
N MET A 45 -97.11 7.16 37.65
CA MET A 45 -98.23 7.69 36.89
C MET A 45 -99.52 7.54 37.71
N ALA A 46 -100.37 8.58 37.71
CA ALA A 46 -101.66 8.50 38.37
C ALA A 46 -102.55 7.43 37.71
N CYS A 47 -103.24 6.65 38.52
CA CYS A 47 -104.15 5.62 38.06
C CYS A 47 -105.55 6.22 37.77
N ASP A 48 -105.71 6.89 36.64
CA ASP A 48 -106.95 7.61 36.30
C ASP A 48 -108.07 6.67 35.83
N LYS A 49 -107.71 5.58 35.15
CA LYS A 49 -108.63 4.57 34.62
C LYS A 49 -108.12 3.16 34.93
N THR A 50 -108.92 2.36 35.63
CA THR A 50 -108.61 0.94 35.90
C THR A 50 -109.37 0.02 34.95
N PHE A 51 -108.67 -0.90 34.29
CA PHE A 51 -109.27 -1.91 33.42
C PHE A 51 -109.98 -2.99 34.26
N THR A 52 -111.28 -3.18 34.05
CA THR A 52 -112.10 -4.17 34.75
C THR A 52 -112.37 -5.41 33.90
N GLY A 53 -112.30 -5.29 32.57
CA GLY A 53 -112.67 -6.36 31.63
C GLY A 53 -114.12 -6.84 31.78
N ALA A 54 -115.02 -5.96 32.25
CA ALA A 54 -116.37 -6.33 32.67
C ALA A 54 -117.26 -6.88 31.54
N THR A 55 -117.03 -6.49 30.27
CA THR A 55 -117.82 -6.96 29.11
C THR A 55 -117.00 -7.80 28.14
N ASN A 56 -115.75 -7.43 27.88
CA ASN A 56 -114.81 -8.16 27.03
C ASN A 56 -113.38 -7.70 27.36
N ASN A 57 -112.40 -8.13 26.56
CA ASN A 57 -110.98 -7.79 26.78
C ASN A 57 -110.50 -6.60 25.94
N LEU A 58 -111.37 -5.89 25.22
CA LEU A 58 -110.98 -4.81 24.31
C LEU A 58 -110.74 -3.50 25.07
N TRP A 59 -109.60 -2.87 24.80
CA TRP A 59 -109.23 -1.56 25.33
C TRP A 59 -110.21 -0.47 24.87
N GLU A 60 -110.71 -0.59 23.63
CA GLU A 60 -111.56 0.39 22.98
C GLU A 60 -112.99 0.45 23.51
N ASP A 61 -113.43 -0.57 24.26
CA ASP A 61 -114.76 -0.61 24.84
C ASP A 61 -114.78 0.18 26.16
N SER A 62 -115.50 1.30 26.17
CA SER A 62 -115.57 2.21 27.32
C SER A 62 -116.15 1.55 28.58
N SER A 63 -116.91 0.45 28.44
CA SER A 63 -117.50 -0.29 29.56
C SER A 63 -116.51 -1.17 30.33
N ASN A 64 -115.32 -1.42 29.77
CA ASN A 64 -114.24 -2.17 30.43
C ASN A 64 -113.36 -1.32 31.35
N TRP A 65 -113.69 -0.04 31.55
CA TRP A 65 -112.91 0.89 32.36
C TRP A 65 -113.71 1.43 33.55
N ALA A 66 -113.04 1.62 34.69
CA ALA A 66 -113.59 2.27 35.88
C ALA A 66 -112.72 3.46 36.29
N PRO A 67 -113.28 4.69 36.39
CA PRO A 67 -114.62 5.11 35.93
C PRO A 67 -114.82 4.92 34.41
N THR A 68 -116.05 4.66 33.96
CA THR A 68 -116.40 4.39 32.54
C THR A 68 -115.78 5.41 31.58
N GLY A 69 -115.23 4.93 30.46
CA GLY A 69 -114.53 5.73 29.46
C GLY A 69 -113.11 5.24 29.20
N VAL A 70 -112.74 5.14 27.92
CA VAL A 70 -111.40 4.74 27.47
C VAL A 70 -110.37 5.80 27.89
N PRO A 71 -109.18 5.42 28.40
CA PRO A 71 -108.11 6.35 28.75
C PRO A 71 -107.70 7.26 27.57
N THR A 72 -107.54 8.55 27.85
CA THR A 72 -107.04 9.57 26.90
C THR A 72 -105.53 9.79 27.01
N SER A 73 -104.97 10.63 26.13
CA SER A 73 -103.54 11.00 26.09
C SER A 73 -103.03 11.76 27.32
N SER A 74 -103.87 12.06 28.31
CA SER A 74 -103.46 12.66 29.58
C SER A 74 -103.79 11.80 30.79
N GLU A 75 -104.49 10.67 30.60
CA GLU A 75 -104.96 9.80 31.67
C GLU A 75 -104.12 8.51 31.72
N GLY A 76 -103.77 8.09 32.93
CA GLY A 76 -103.07 6.83 33.18
C GLY A 76 -103.99 5.61 33.22
N ALA A 77 -103.56 4.52 32.60
CA ALA A 77 -104.31 3.27 32.50
C ALA A 77 -103.70 2.15 33.36
N CYS A 78 -104.45 1.64 34.33
CA CYS A 78 -104.01 0.55 35.20
C CYS A 78 -104.66 -0.77 34.81
N ILE A 79 -103.85 -1.81 34.65
CA ILE A 79 -104.29 -3.16 34.29
C ILE A 79 -104.00 -4.08 35.48
N PRO A 80 -105.02 -4.40 36.30
CA PRO A 80 -104.82 -5.15 37.53
C PRO A 80 -104.53 -6.64 37.25
N SER A 81 -103.94 -7.30 38.25
CA SER A 81 -103.62 -8.73 38.20
C SER A 81 -104.83 -9.58 37.80
N GLY A 82 -104.62 -10.59 36.95
CA GLY A 82 -105.68 -11.49 36.47
C GLY A 82 -106.54 -10.95 35.32
N THR A 83 -106.25 -9.75 34.81
CA THR A 83 -106.95 -9.16 33.65
C THR A 83 -106.08 -9.15 32.40
N ALA A 84 -106.72 -9.11 31.22
CA ALA A 84 -106.05 -9.02 29.92
C ALA A 84 -106.71 -7.94 29.05
N ALA A 85 -105.99 -6.85 28.77
CA ALA A 85 -106.46 -5.78 27.90
C ALA A 85 -105.86 -5.93 26.49
N ILE A 86 -106.68 -5.73 25.46
CA ILE A 86 -106.29 -5.89 24.05
C ILE A 86 -106.49 -4.56 23.32
N VAL A 87 -105.41 -4.00 22.77
CA VAL A 87 -105.40 -2.82 21.91
C VAL A 87 -105.35 -3.28 20.45
N GLN A 88 -106.40 -3.02 19.68
CA GLN A 88 -106.53 -3.46 18.28
C GLN A 88 -106.45 -2.30 17.27
N THR A 89 -106.48 -1.06 17.76
CA THR A 89 -106.38 0.17 16.97
C THR A 89 -105.36 1.13 17.61
N SER A 90 -104.86 2.11 16.84
CA SER A 90 -103.92 3.10 17.37
C SER A 90 -104.54 4.02 18.44
N ARG A 91 -103.86 4.19 19.57
CA ARG A 91 -104.30 4.96 20.75
C ARG A 91 -103.14 5.73 21.38
N ASP A 92 -103.46 6.90 21.92
CA ASP A 92 -102.61 7.66 22.83
C ASP A 92 -103.12 7.49 24.27
N VAL A 93 -102.22 7.30 25.22
CA VAL A 93 -102.53 7.18 26.65
C VAL A 93 -101.49 7.92 27.47
N GLY A 94 -101.89 8.57 28.57
CA GLY A 94 -100.97 9.25 29.50
C GLY A 94 -99.87 8.31 30.01
N GLY A 95 -100.18 7.03 30.18
CA GLY A 95 -99.22 5.95 30.38
C GLY A 95 -99.93 4.66 30.82
N VAL A 96 -99.15 3.63 31.17
CA VAL A 96 -99.70 2.34 31.63
C VAL A 96 -99.06 1.84 32.92
N ASP A 97 -99.84 1.22 33.79
CA ASP A 97 -99.35 0.37 34.89
C ASP A 97 -99.91 -1.05 34.72
N VAL A 98 -99.07 -1.98 34.26
CA VAL A 98 -99.44 -3.38 34.04
C VAL A 98 -98.97 -4.21 35.24
N ALA A 99 -99.92 -4.58 36.11
CA ALA A 99 -99.61 -5.30 37.34
C ALA A 99 -99.10 -6.72 37.08
N SER A 100 -98.40 -7.31 38.06
CA SER A 100 -97.95 -8.70 37.96
C SER A 100 -99.14 -9.66 37.78
N GLY A 101 -99.04 -10.58 36.81
CA GLY A 101 -100.13 -11.46 36.42
C GLY A 101 -101.19 -10.84 35.49
N ALA A 102 -101.03 -9.58 35.07
CA ALA A 102 -101.85 -8.95 34.03
C ALA A 102 -101.21 -9.10 32.64
N THR A 103 -102.02 -8.98 31.57
CA THR A 103 -101.54 -8.95 30.17
C THR A 103 -102.07 -7.72 29.43
N LEU A 104 -101.19 -7.03 28.70
CA LEU A 104 -101.54 -5.99 27.73
C LEU A 104 -101.09 -6.44 26.34
N LEU A 105 -102.05 -6.84 25.52
CA LEU A 105 -101.81 -7.28 24.14
C LEU A 105 -102.06 -6.12 23.17
N ILE A 106 -101.05 -5.64 22.47
CA ILE A 106 -101.18 -4.73 21.33
C ILE A 106 -101.11 -5.58 20.08
N THR A 107 -102.22 -5.69 19.35
CA THR A 107 -102.34 -6.59 18.21
C THR A 107 -102.75 -5.87 16.95
N GLY A 108 -101.89 -5.91 15.93
CA GLY A 108 -102.30 -5.59 14.56
C GLY A 108 -103.40 -6.57 14.13
N ASN A 109 -104.46 -6.11 13.47
CA ASN A 109 -105.63 -6.93 13.22
C ASN A 109 -106.11 -6.82 11.77
N GLY A 110 -106.35 -7.96 11.13
CA GLY A 110 -106.90 -8.09 9.78
C GLY A 110 -108.14 -7.25 9.48
N SER A 111 -108.95 -7.00 10.51
CA SER A 111 -110.18 -6.21 10.42
C SER A 111 -110.00 -4.73 10.77
N TYR A 112 -108.95 -4.36 11.51
CA TYR A 112 -108.81 -3.01 12.09
C TYR A 112 -107.51 -2.27 11.71
N GLY A 113 -106.60 -2.94 11.01
CA GLY A 113 -105.34 -2.37 10.56
C GLY A 113 -104.22 -2.49 11.60
N ASN A 114 -103.29 -1.54 11.56
CA ASN A 114 -102.15 -1.48 12.48
C ASN A 114 -102.60 -1.01 13.87
N ALA A 115 -102.01 -1.58 14.92
CA ALA A 115 -102.21 -1.14 16.29
C ALA A 115 -100.96 -0.43 16.82
N ARG A 116 -101.14 0.75 17.42
CA ARG A 116 -100.07 1.49 18.12
C ARG A 116 -100.57 1.96 19.47
N LEU A 117 -99.90 1.58 20.56
CA LEU A 117 -100.10 2.24 21.85
C LEU A 117 -98.99 3.26 22.05
N ASN A 118 -99.37 4.53 22.17
CA ASN A 118 -98.45 5.64 22.30
C ASN A 118 -98.56 6.26 23.71
N LEU A 119 -97.50 6.14 24.50
CA LEU A 119 -97.40 6.65 25.87
C LEU A 119 -96.98 8.13 25.83
N THR A 120 -97.88 9.04 26.17
CA THR A 120 -97.66 10.49 26.03
C THR A 120 -97.12 11.15 27.29
N GLY A 121 -97.29 10.54 28.47
CA GLY A 121 -96.76 10.98 29.76
C GLY A 121 -95.69 10.02 30.31
N THR A 122 -95.07 10.41 31.42
CA THR A 122 -93.97 9.66 32.03
C THR A 122 -94.40 8.76 33.19
N GLY A 123 -93.60 7.74 33.51
CA GLY A 123 -93.78 6.88 34.68
C GLY A 123 -94.60 5.61 34.44
N SER A 124 -94.67 5.13 33.19
CA SER A 124 -95.33 3.85 32.89
C SER A 124 -94.53 2.65 33.42
N THR A 125 -95.23 1.63 33.92
CA THR A 125 -94.66 0.43 34.54
C THR A 125 -95.25 -0.85 33.94
N ASN A 126 -94.42 -1.89 33.80
CA ASN A 126 -94.86 -3.24 33.46
C ASN A 126 -94.22 -4.26 34.41
N ALA A 127 -95.00 -4.81 35.33
CA ALA A 127 -94.67 -5.98 36.13
C ALA A 127 -95.38 -7.26 35.65
N GLY A 128 -96.33 -7.14 34.71
CA GLY A 128 -97.06 -8.23 34.04
C GLY A 128 -96.45 -8.60 32.69
N THR A 129 -97.30 -8.88 31.70
CA THR A 129 -96.89 -9.16 30.32
C THR A 129 -97.40 -8.08 29.37
N ILE A 130 -96.52 -7.44 28.61
CA ILE A 130 -96.89 -6.67 27.43
C ILE A 130 -96.54 -7.51 26.20
N GLU A 131 -97.51 -7.76 25.33
CA GLU A 131 -97.31 -8.53 24.11
C GLU A 131 -97.63 -7.67 22.87
N LEU A 132 -96.70 -7.65 21.91
CA LEU A 132 -96.90 -7.11 20.56
C LEU A 132 -97.13 -8.28 19.60
N SER A 133 -98.34 -8.42 19.08
CA SER A 133 -98.70 -9.52 18.18
C SER A 133 -99.50 -9.08 16.96
N SER A 134 -99.96 -10.04 16.16
CA SER A 134 -100.86 -9.78 15.03
C SER A 134 -101.81 -10.94 14.83
N THR A 135 -103.01 -10.62 14.32
CA THR A 135 -104.04 -11.60 13.98
C THR A 135 -104.69 -11.26 12.64
N GLY A 136 -105.04 -12.25 11.84
CA GLY A 136 -105.78 -12.07 10.59
C GLY A 136 -105.03 -11.35 9.46
N GLY A 137 -103.70 -11.24 9.51
CA GLY A 137 -102.90 -10.64 8.42
C GLY A 137 -101.53 -10.08 8.84
N GLY A 138 -100.89 -9.36 7.91
CA GLY A 138 -99.54 -8.77 8.06
C GLY A 138 -99.52 -7.35 8.64
N PHE A 139 -100.37 -7.06 9.62
CA PHE A 139 -100.51 -5.72 10.20
C PHE A 139 -99.52 -5.48 11.34
N ALA A 140 -99.05 -4.24 11.47
CA ALA A 140 -98.03 -3.87 12.44
C ALA A 140 -98.60 -3.68 13.86
N ALA A 141 -97.78 -3.98 14.86
CA ALA A 141 -98.04 -3.69 16.27
C ALA A 141 -96.88 -2.86 16.85
N SER A 142 -97.20 -1.70 17.42
CA SER A 142 -96.22 -0.75 17.92
C SER A 142 -96.51 -0.33 19.35
N LEU A 143 -95.48 -0.35 20.19
CA LEU A 143 -95.47 0.37 21.46
C LEU A 143 -94.50 1.54 21.32
N ALA A 144 -94.99 2.75 21.53
CA ALA A 144 -94.23 3.96 21.34
C ALA A 144 -94.45 4.97 22.47
N GLY A 145 -93.62 6.01 22.56
CA GLY A 145 -93.87 7.13 23.45
C GLY A 145 -92.73 7.43 24.42
N ALA A 146 -93.06 8.05 25.56
CA ALA A 146 -92.12 8.58 26.54
C ALA A 146 -91.26 7.49 27.22
N ASP A 147 -91.62 7.00 28.41
CA ASP A 147 -90.84 5.98 29.14
C ASP A 147 -91.68 4.80 29.62
N LEU A 148 -91.05 3.62 29.67
CA LEU A 148 -91.61 2.39 30.23
C LEU A 148 -90.56 1.65 31.08
N ALA A 149 -90.85 1.46 32.36
CA ALA A 149 -90.07 0.60 33.25
C ALA A 149 -90.62 -0.84 33.22
N ASN A 150 -89.88 -1.77 32.63
CA ASN A 150 -90.26 -3.17 32.51
C ASN A 150 -89.56 -4.04 33.56
N SER A 151 -90.28 -4.53 34.55
CA SER A 151 -89.84 -5.58 35.49
C SER A 151 -90.48 -6.94 35.22
N GLY A 152 -91.53 -7.00 34.40
CA GLY A 152 -92.19 -8.20 33.91
C GLY A 152 -91.68 -8.65 32.53
N ALA A 153 -92.58 -9.15 31.69
CA ALA A 153 -92.28 -9.63 30.35
C ALA A 153 -92.76 -8.66 29.25
N LEU A 154 -91.90 -8.36 28.28
CA LEU A 154 -92.26 -7.71 27.03
C LEU A 154 -91.97 -8.68 25.87
N LEU A 155 -93.00 -9.08 25.15
CA LEU A 155 -92.93 -10.12 24.12
C LEU A 155 -93.32 -9.53 22.77
N ALA A 156 -92.46 -9.64 21.76
CA ALA A 156 -92.82 -9.38 20.37
C ALA A 156 -93.04 -10.72 19.66
N THR A 157 -94.28 -11.20 19.55
CA THR A 157 -94.60 -12.55 19.05
C THR A 157 -94.97 -12.53 17.57
N ALA A 158 -94.69 -13.63 16.85
CA ALA A 158 -94.86 -13.72 15.39
C ALA A 158 -96.29 -13.47 14.89
N GLY A 159 -97.30 -13.84 15.70
CA GLY A 159 -98.71 -13.76 15.31
C GLY A 159 -98.96 -14.40 13.94
N THR A 160 -99.71 -13.70 13.08
CA THR A 160 -99.93 -14.07 11.67
C THR A 160 -99.06 -13.31 10.64
N GLY A 161 -98.04 -12.56 11.08
CA GLY A 161 -97.15 -11.74 10.22
C GLY A 161 -97.17 -10.24 10.53
N GLY A 162 -96.46 -9.39 9.77
CA GLY A 162 -96.37 -7.94 10.01
C GLY A 162 -95.17 -7.50 10.87
N GLN A 163 -94.84 -6.21 10.89
CA GLN A 163 -93.68 -5.66 11.61
C GLN A 163 -94.03 -5.30 13.07
N ARG A 164 -93.12 -5.56 14.01
CA ARG A 164 -93.24 -5.07 15.39
C ARG A 164 -92.38 -3.83 15.55
N ALA A 165 -92.84 -2.86 16.33
CA ALA A 165 -92.07 -1.65 16.61
C ALA A 165 -92.03 -1.37 18.12
N LEU A 166 -90.83 -1.20 18.65
CA LEU A 166 -90.57 -0.86 20.04
C LEU A 166 -89.92 0.52 20.09
N ASP A 167 -90.74 1.56 19.98
CA ASP A 167 -90.35 2.97 19.87
C ASP A 167 -90.68 3.76 21.15
N VAL A 168 -90.58 3.08 22.31
CA VAL A 168 -90.73 3.66 23.65
C VAL A 168 -89.37 3.69 24.34
N ALA A 169 -89.08 4.71 25.16
CA ALA A 169 -87.86 4.67 25.97
C ALA A 169 -87.99 3.58 27.05
N LEU A 170 -87.35 2.44 26.82
CA LEU A 170 -87.52 1.24 27.63
C LEU A 170 -86.41 1.12 28.67
N ASN A 171 -86.77 0.92 29.93
CA ASN A 171 -85.85 0.49 30.99
C ASN A 171 -86.22 -0.92 31.46
N ASN A 172 -85.51 -1.92 30.94
CA ASN A 172 -85.78 -3.33 31.19
C ASN A 172 -84.95 -3.86 32.38
N THR A 173 -85.61 -4.26 33.46
CA THR A 173 -85.08 -5.09 34.55
C THR A 173 -85.64 -6.52 34.56
N GLY A 174 -86.73 -6.76 33.81
CA GLY A 174 -87.34 -8.06 33.59
C GLY A 174 -86.84 -8.75 32.32
N THR A 175 -87.77 -9.28 31.52
CA THR A 175 -87.47 -10.00 30.26
C THR A 175 -88.04 -9.28 29.04
N VAL A 176 -87.23 -9.14 27.99
CA VAL A 176 -87.66 -8.76 26.64
C VAL A 176 -87.37 -9.92 25.70
N SER A 177 -88.38 -10.39 24.96
CA SER A 177 -88.22 -11.46 23.98
C SER A 177 -88.71 -11.01 22.61
N ILE A 178 -87.81 -11.07 21.63
CA ILE A 178 -88.11 -10.79 20.22
C ILE A 178 -88.32 -12.13 19.51
N GLY A 179 -89.57 -12.46 19.22
CA GLY A 179 -90.04 -13.61 18.45
C GLY A 179 -90.73 -13.22 17.14
N ALA A 180 -90.44 -12.02 16.62
CA ALA A 180 -90.91 -11.48 15.35
C ALA A 180 -89.94 -10.38 14.87
N PRO A 181 -89.84 -10.07 13.56
CA PRO A 181 -89.05 -8.93 13.08
C PRO A 181 -89.50 -7.63 13.76
N THR A 182 -88.60 -7.03 14.52
CA THR A 182 -88.88 -5.88 15.39
C THR A 182 -87.94 -4.72 15.07
N THR A 183 -88.48 -3.52 14.91
CA THR A 183 -87.69 -2.29 14.70
C THR A 183 -87.73 -1.37 15.92
N THR A 184 -86.72 -0.52 16.04
CA THR A 184 -86.69 0.53 17.06
C THR A 184 -85.94 1.77 16.58
N THR A 185 -86.41 2.93 17.01
CA THR A 185 -85.76 4.25 16.89
C THR A 185 -85.49 4.89 18.25
N ALA A 186 -85.84 4.20 19.34
CA ALA A 186 -85.86 4.73 20.69
C ALA A 186 -84.62 4.37 21.51
N THR A 187 -84.57 4.90 22.74
CA THR A 187 -83.55 4.56 23.74
C THR A 187 -84.00 3.35 24.55
N LEU A 188 -83.22 2.27 24.49
CA LEU A 188 -83.47 1.00 25.16
C LEU A 188 -82.36 0.76 26.19
N VAL A 189 -82.71 0.51 27.45
CA VAL A 189 -81.77 0.16 28.51
C VAL A 189 -82.09 -1.26 28.97
N ASN A 190 -81.12 -2.16 28.84
CA ASN A 190 -81.21 -3.53 29.31
C ASN A 190 -80.40 -3.70 30.60
N ALA A 191 -81.10 -3.95 31.71
CA ALA A 191 -80.58 -4.35 33.01
C ALA A 191 -81.03 -5.76 33.44
N GLY A 192 -81.95 -6.39 32.70
CA GLY A 192 -82.46 -7.75 32.89
C GLY A 192 -82.00 -8.70 31.77
N THR A 193 -82.95 -9.47 31.23
CA THR A 193 -82.72 -10.39 30.10
C THR A 193 -83.36 -9.85 28.84
N TRP A 194 -82.61 -9.88 27.73
CA TRP A 194 -83.09 -9.60 26.39
C TRP A 194 -82.71 -10.75 25.47
N THR A 195 -83.67 -11.31 24.73
CA THR A 195 -83.42 -12.40 23.78
C THR A 195 -83.99 -12.04 22.42
N VAL A 196 -83.15 -12.14 21.38
CA VAL A 196 -83.58 -12.18 19.98
C VAL A 196 -83.62 -13.63 19.55
N SER A 197 -84.83 -14.15 19.37
CA SER A 197 -85.06 -15.58 19.09
C SER A 197 -84.59 -15.96 17.68
N SER A 198 -84.23 -17.22 17.51
CA SER A 198 -83.78 -17.77 16.22
C SER A 198 -84.78 -17.49 15.09
N GLY A 199 -84.27 -17.12 13.92
CA GLY A 199 -85.07 -16.78 12.73
C GLY A 199 -85.68 -15.37 12.74
N TYR A 200 -85.53 -14.60 13.81
CA TYR A 200 -86.08 -13.24 13.93
C TYR A 200 -85.00 -12.18 14.07
N SER A 201 -85.38 -10.92 13.85
CA SER A 201 -84.46 -9.79 13.89
C SER A 201 -84.93 -8.66 14.80
N LEU A 202 -83.96 -8.02 15.46
CA LEU A 202 -84.08 -6.68 16.03
C LEU A 202 -83.31 -5.71 15.13
N SER A 203 -83.93 -4.64 14.65
CA SER A 203 -83.30 -3.63 13.79
C SER A 203 -83.44 -2.24 14.39
N ALA A 204 -82.33 -1.67 14.87
CA ALA A 204 -82.22 -0.31 15.36
C ALA A 204 -81.76 0.65 14.25
N SER A 205 -82.32 1.84 14.18
CA SER A 205 -81.94 2.85 13.17
C SER A 205 -82.18 4.28 13.66
N GLY A 206 -81.64 5.27 12.95
CA GLY A 206 -81.76 6.67 13.36
C GLY A 206 -81.09 6.91 14.71
N SER A 207 -81.68 7.72 15.58
CA SER A 207 -81.11 8.02 16.90
C SER A 207 -81.25 6.90 17.95
N ALA A 208 -81.61 5.67 17.57
CA ALA A 208 -81.77 4.55 18.50
C ALA A 208 -80.50 4.32 19.33
N GLN A 209 -80.68 4.05 20.62
CA GLN A 209 -79.58 3.75 21.55
C GLN A 209 -79.94 2.49 22.33
N LEU A 210 -79.16 1.41 22.24
CA LEU A 210 -79.31 0.26 23.15
C LEU A 210 -78.16 0.25 24.15
N THR A 211 -78.48 0.35 25.45
CA THR A 211 -77.50 0.28 26.54
C THR A 211 -77.60 -1.05 27.29
N ASN A 212 -76.56 -1.87 27.26
CA ASN A 212 -76.47 -3.10 28.06
C ASN A 212 -75.72 -2.85 29.38
N LYS A 213 -76.38 -3.09 30.52
CA LYS A 213 -75.84 -2.84 31.87
C LYS A 213 -74.98 -4.02 32.38
N PRO A 214 -74.09 -3.81 33.37
CA PRO A 214 -73.13 -4.81 33.86
C PRO A 214 -73.68 -6.18 34.28
N ALA A 215 -74.93 -6.27 34.72
CA ALA A 215 -75.57 -7.53 35.14
C ALA A 215 -76.56 -8.09 34.11
N ALA A 216 -76.70 -7.43 32.96
CA ALA A 216 -77.69 -7.77 31.96
C ALA A 216 -77.22 -8.92 31.05
N THR A 217 -78.18 -9.68 30.53
CA THR A 217 -77.95 -10.70 29.50
C THR A 217 -78.61 -10.26 28.20
N PHE A 218 -77.85 -10.27 27.10
CA PHE A 218 -78.34 -9.96 25.76
C PHE A 218 -78.00 -11.12 24.82
N THR A 219 -78.99 -11.96 24.51
CA THR A 219 -78.84 -13.19 23.73
C THR A 219 -79.32 -12.95 22.31
N VAL A 220 -78.51 -13.28 21.29
CA VAL A 220 -78.83 -13.11 19.87
C VAL A 220 -78.80 -14.46 19.17
N ASP A 221 -79.88 -15.24 19.29
CA ASP A 221 -80.02 -16.50 18.55
C ASP A 221 -80.53 -16.27 17.11
N GLY A 222 -81.16 -15.12 16.87
CA GLY A 222 -81.51 -14.59 15.54
C GLY A 222 -80.47 -13.57 15.05
N SER A 223 -80.92 -12.36 14.70
CA SER A 223 -80.04 -11.26 14.28
C SER A 223 -80.36 -9.94 14.97
N ALA A 224 -79.35 -9.22 15.46
CA ALA A 224 -79.50 -7.86 15.99
C ALA A 224 -78.70 -6.87 15.11
N TYR A 225 -79.39 -6.04 14.35
CA TYR A 225 -78.83 -5.07 13.41
C TYR A 225 -78.95 -3.64 13.95
N PHE A 226 -77.86 -2.89 13.90
CA PHE A 226 -77.80 -1.47 14.25
C PHE A 226 -77.35 -0.71 13.02
N GLY A 227 -78.27 0.04 12.40
CA GLY A 227 -78.03 0.79 11.18
C GLY A 227 -77.51 2.22 11.43
N SER A 228 -77.41 2.99 10.34
CA SER A 228 -76.89 4.37 10.35
C SER A 228 -77.53 5.26 11.43
N GLY A 229 -76.67 5.95 12.18
CA GLY A 229 -77.03 6.89 13.25
C GLY A 229 -77.27 6.26 14.62
N SER A 230 -77.46 4.94 14.69
CA SER A 230 -77.77 4.24 15.94
C SER A 230 -76.51 3.92 16.75
N THR A 231 -76.66 3.67 18.05
CA THR A 231 -75.55 3.25 18.92
C THR A 231 -75.90 2.02 19.74
N PHE A 232 -74.93 1.11 19.83
CA PHE A 232 -74.87 0.11 20.89
C PHE A 232 -73.89 0.58 21.97
N ARG A 233 -74.38 0.81 23.19
CA ARG A 233 -73.58 1.17 24.36
C ARG A 233 -73.44 -0.02 25.30
N PHE A 234 -72.23 -0.55 25.42
CA PHE A 234 -71.92 -1.67 26.31
C PHE A 234 -71.31 -1.16 27.63
N GLU A 235 -72.05 -1.25 28.72
CA GLU A 235 -71.56 -0.97 30.07
C GLU A 235 -71.12 -2.23 30.83
N GLY A 236 -71.51 -3.40 30.34
CA GLY A 236 -71.05 -4.72 30.78
C GLY A 236 -72.11 -5.80 30.53
N GLY A 237 -71.99 -6.96 31.19
CA GLY A 237 -72.96 -8.06 31.11
C GLY A 237 -72.47 -9.24 30.27
N THR A 238 -73.40 -10.14 29.90
CA THR A 238 -73.10 -11.32 29.08
C THR A 238 -73.84 -11.28 27.74
N LEU A 239 -73.11 -11.58 26.66
CA LEU A 239 -73.64 -11.89 25.33
C LEU A 239 -73.27 -13.35 25.03
N PRO A 240 -74.13 -14.32 25.36
CA PRO A 240 -73.77 -15.74 25.34
C PRO A 240 -73.81 -16.38 23.94
N SER A 241 -74.63 -15.84 23.02
CA SER A 241 -74.76 -16.32 21.65
C SER A 241 -75.05 -15.16 20.70
N GLY A 242 -74.48 -15.27 19.50
CA GLY A 242 -74.59 -14.30 18.41
C GLY A 242 -73.93 -12.95 18.67
N ASP A 243 -73.53 -12.30 17.59
CA ASP A 243 -72.90 -10.98 17.63
C ASP A 243 -73.89 -9.91 17.13
N PRO A 244 -74.11 -8.83 17.88
CA PRO A 244 -74.75 -7.65 17.33
C PRO A 244 -73.96 -7.13 16.13
N VAL A 245 -74.67 -6.83 15.04
CA VAL A 245 -74.12 -6.32 13.79
C VAL A 245 -74.32 -4.81 13.72
N LEU A 246 -73.22 -4.08 13.60
CA LEU A 246 -73.18 -2.63 13.49
C LEU A 246 -72.88 -2.24 12.04
N ASP A 247 -73.85 -1.65 11.34
CA ASP A 247 -73.75 -1.20 9.95
C ASP A 247 -73.89 0.32 9.86
N GLN A 248 -72.75 1.02 9.70
CA GLN A 248 -72.68 2.49 9.78
C GLN A 248 -73.15 3.09 11.12
N ALA A 249 -73.04 2.32 12.20
CA ALA A 249 -73.49 2.69 13.53
C ALA A 249 -72.33 3.20 14.42
N SER A 250 -72.61 3.38 15.71
CA SER A 250 -71.61 3.62 16.75
C SER A 250 -71.59 2.49 17.77
N LEU A 251 -70.40 2.02 18.13
CA LEU A 251 -70.17 1.11 19.25
C LEU A 251 -69.46 1.88 20.36
N THR A 252 -70.06 1.91 21.55
CA THR A 252 -69.48 2.59 22.72
C THR A 252 -69.26 1.62 23.86
N PHE A 253 -68.02 1.47 24.30
CA PHE A 253 -67.68 0.80 25.56
C PHE A 253 -67.60 1.82 26.68
N ALA A 254 -68.39 1.64 27.74
CA ALA A 254 -68.30 2.51 28.90
C ALA A 254 -67.03 2.21 29.72
N ALA A 255 -66.54 3.22 30.43
CA ALA A 255 -65.40 3.07 31.31
C ALA A 255 -65.66 1.96 32.35
N GLY A 256 -64.74 1.00 32.44
CA GLY A 256 -64.84 -0.13 33.38
C GLY A 256 -65.79 -1.26 32.96
N ALA A 257 -66.28 -1.28 31.72
CA ALA A 257 -67.12 -2.36 31.23
C ALA A 257 -66.44 -3.74 31.38
N THR A 258 -67.18 -4.72 31.89
CA THR A 258 -66.73 -6.11 32.06
C THR A 258 -67.61 -7.05 31.23
N SER A 259 -67.04 -8.12 30.70
CA SER A 259 -67.75 -9.07 29.83
C SER A 259 -67.53 -10.53 30.23
N GLY A 260 -68.50 -11.37 29.89
CA GLY A 260 -68.37 -12.83 29.91
C GLY A 260 -67.56 -13.37 28.72
N THR A 261 -67.20 -14.65 28.76
CA THR A 261 -66.61 -15.34 27.60
C THR A 261 -67.62 -15.40 26.45
N GLY A 262 -67.16 -15.22 25.20
CA GLY A 262 -68.01 -15.32 24.01
C GLY A 262 -68.72 -14.03 23.61
N THR A 263 -68.47 -12.91 24.29
CA THR A 263 -69.04 -11.61 23.89
C THR A 263 -68.39 -11.10 22.61
N GLY A 264 -69.18 -10.92 21.56
CA GLY A 264 -68.71 -10.45 20.25
C GLY A 264 -69.56 -9.33 19.64
N PHE A 265 -68.97 -8.61 18.69
CA PHE A 265 -69.60 -7.59 17.87
C PHE A 265 -69.09 -7.69 16.44
N GLN A 266 -69.98 -7.57 15.46
CA GLN A 266 -69.63 -7.57 14.05
C GLN A 266 -69.80 -6.19 13.44
N ILE A 267 -68.81 -5.76 12.66
CA ILE A 267 -68.77 -4.44 12.04
C ILE A 267 -68.94 -4.58 10.54
N TRP A 268 -70.00 -3.99 10.02
CA TRP A 268 -70.30 -3.82 8.61
C TRP A 268 -70.17 -2.34 8.23
N ARG A 269 -69.57 -2.08 7.07
CA ARG A 269 -69.25 -0.71 6.61
C ARG A 269 -68.51 0.09 7.69
N THR A 270 -68.45 1.42 7.55
CA THR A 270 -67.68 2.27 8.46
C THR A 270 -68.46 2.51 9.75
N THR A 271 -68.05 1.86 10.84
CA THR A 271 -68.64 2.03 12.19
C THR A 271 -67.65 2.74 13.10
N SER A 272 -68.15 3.69 13.91
CA SER A 272 -67.30 4.42 14.87
C SER A 272 -67.21 3.68 16.21
N LEU A 273 -65.99 3.55 16.74
CA LEU A 273 -65.72 2.95 18.04
C LEU A 273 -65.22 4.02 19.03
N THR A 274 -65.85 4.04 20.22
CA THR A 274 -65.43 4.88 21.35
C THR A 274 -65.31 4.05 22.63
N GLY A 275 -64.28 4.31 23.43
CA GLY A 275 -64.01 3.61 24.69
C GLY A 275 -63.10 2.39 24.54
N ASP A 276 -62.52 1.95 25.66
CA ASP A 276 -61.61 0.79 25.71
C ASP A 276 -62.36 -0.52 25.39
N VAL A 277 -61.80 -1.34 24.50
CA VAL A 277 -62.33 -2.69 24.23
C VAL A 277 -62.04 -3.58 25.44
N PRO A 278 -63.07 -4.10 26.16
CA PRO A 278 -62.86 -4.93 27.34
C PRO A 278 -62.18 -6.27 27.03
N ALA A 279 -61.56 -6.87 28.04
CA ALA A 279 -61.05 -8.23 27.92
C ALA A 279 -62.19 -9.21 27.58
N LYS A 280 -61.87 -10.28 26.82
CA LYS A 280 -62.81 -11.32 26.34
C LYS A 280 -63.85 -10.85 25.31
N VAL A 281 -63.88 -9.57 24.97
CA VAL A 281 -64.71 -9.05 23.87
C VAL A 281 -63.99 -9.24 22.54
N THR A 282 -64.70 -9.71 21.52
CA THR A 282 -64.22 -9.76 20.14
C THR A 282 -64.97 -8.74 19.28
N VAL A 283 -64.25 -7.87 18.57
CA VAL A 283 -64.80 -6.97 17.56
C VAL A 283 -64.29 -7.43 16.19
N THR A 284 -65.18 -7.95 15.36
CA THR A 284 -64.84 -8.46 14.03
C THR A 284 -65.22 -7.44 12.95
N VAL A 285 -64.21 -6.90 12.27
CA VAL A 285 -64.35 -6.05 11.09
C VAL A 285 -64.47 -6.93 9.86
N LEU A 286 -65.67 -7.01 9.29
CA LEU A 286 -66.00 -8.01 8.28
C LEU A 286 -66.36 -7.36 6.94
N GLY A 287 -65.39 -7.33 6.02
CA GLY A 287 -65.65 -7.05 4.61
C GLY A 287 -66.57 -8.13 4.05
N ASN A 288 -67.75 -7.76 3.56
CA ASN A 288 -68.83 -8.71 3.30
C ASN A 288 -69.37 -8.61 1.87
N GLY A 289 -69.46 -9.75 1.19
CA GLY A 289 -69.98 -9.92 -0.17
C GLY A 289 -71.33 -9.28 -0.46
N SER A 290 -72.20 -9.29 0.55
CA SER A 290 -73.56 -8.77 0.46
C SER A 290 -73.68 -7.30 0.88
N VAL A 291 -72.62 -6.72 1.47
CA VAL A 291 -72.70 -5.40 2.14
C VAL A 291 -71.67 -4.39 1.62
N GLY A 292 -70.44 -4.84 1.36
CA GLY A 292 -69.32 -4.03 0.91
C GLY A 292 -68.08 -4.10 1.82
N ASN A 293 -67.19 -3.13 1.66
CA ASN A 293 -66.02 -2.96 2.52
C ASN A 293 -66.45 -2.58 3.95
N ALA A 294 -65.67 -2.98 4.94
CA ALA A 294 -65.89 -2.63 6.35
C ALA A 294 -64.71 -1.83 6.91
N ALA A 295 -65.01 -0.87 7.79
CA ALA A 295 -63.99 -0.10 8.49
C ALA A 295 -64.39 0.13 9.95
N LEU A 296 -63.47 -0.17 10.86
CA LEU A 296 -63.59 0.25 12.25
C LEU A 296 -62.86 1.57 12.43
N ASN A 297 -63.63 2.65 12.60
CA ASN A 297 -63.10 3.99 12.81
C ASN A 297 -62.97 4.27 14.32
N VAL A 298 -61.75 4.22 14.84
CA VAL A 298 -61.44 4.55 16.23
C VAL A 298 -61.54 6.06 16.41
N ALA A 299 -62.61 6.53 17.06
CA ALA A 299 -62.93 7.95 17.15
C ALA A 299 -61.94 8.73 18.05
N ALA A 300 -61.50 8.12 19.15
CA ALA A 300 -60.53 8.66 20.08
C ALA A 300 -59.56 7.55 20.52
N ALA A 301 -58.38 7.93 21.02
CA ALA A 301 -57.39 6.96 21.44
C ALA A 301 -57.96 6.00 22.51
N LEU A 302 -57.72 4.71 22.34
CA LEU A 302 -58.28 3.66 23.22
C LEU A 302 -57.27 2.57 23.54
N THR A 303 -57.57 1.78 24.58
CA THR A 303 -56.88 0.53 24.90
C THR A 303 -57.71 -0.66 24.43
N ASN A 304 -57.13 -1.52 23.60
CA ASN A 304 -57.71 -2.84 23.30
C ASN A 304 -57.23 -3.88 24.31
N ARG A 305 -58.12 -4.42 25.16
CA ARG A 305 -57.82 -5.58 26.03
C ARG A 305 -58.45 -6.88 25.51
N GLY A 306 -59.32 -6.79 24.53
CA GLY A 306 -60.01 -7.91 23.88
C GLY A 306 -59.33 -8.31 22.57
N THR A 307 -60.13 -8.74 21.60
CA THR A 307 -59.70 -9.09 20.25
C THR A 307 -60.33 -8.12 19.25
N ILE A 308 -59.52 -7.52 18.38
CA ILE A 308 -59.98 -6.86 17.15
C ILE A 308 -59.53 -7.73 15.98
N ASP A 309 -60.47 -8.33 15.26
CA ASP A 309 -60.17 -9.20 14.11
C ASP A 309 -60.63 -8.56 12.80
N LEU A 310 -59.76 -8.50 11.80
CA LEU A 310 -60.09 -8.05 10.46
C LEU A 310 -60.22 -9.27 9.55
N SER A 311 -61.45 -9.57 9.15
CA SER A 311 -61.78 -10.73 8.32
C SER A 311 -62.59 -10.33 7.08
N ALA A 312 -62.89 -11.29 6.21
CA ALA A 312 -63.75 -11.06 5.05
C ALA A 312 -64.58 -12.31 4.72
N SER A 313 -65.81 -12.10 4.26
CA SER A 313 -66.74 -13.15 3.84
C SER A 313 -67.34 -12.82 2.48
N GLY A 314 -67.32 -13.75 1.53
CA GLY A 314 -68.09 -13.64 0.27
C GLY A 314 -67.54 -12.70 -0.81
N GLY A 315 -66.22 -12.54 -0.98
CA GLY A 315 -65.63 -11.81 -2.12
C GLY A 315 -64.37 -11.03 -1.79
N GLY A 316 -64.02 -10.07 -2.66
CA GLY A 316 -62.79 -9.24 -2.60
C GLY A 316 -62.89 -7.95 -1.75
N TYR A 317 -63.78 -7.89 -0.78
CA TYR A 317 -64.08 -6.67 -0.01
C TYR A 317 -63.06 -6.43 1.11
N SER A 318 -62.68 -5.16 1.32
CA SER A 318 -61.64 -4.80 2.27
C SER A 318 -62.15 -4.65 3.71
N SER A 319 -61.24 -4.88 4.66
CA SER A 319 -61.43 -4.62 6.08
C SER A 319 -60.34 -3.70 6.59
N VAL A 320 -60.72 -2.58 7.20
CA VAL A 320 -59.80 -1.51 7.59
C VAL A 320 -59.94 -1.17 9.07
N LEU A 321 -58.82 -1.11 9.78
CA LEU A 321 -58.73 -0.53 11.12
C LEU A 321 -58.11 0.86 11.01
N GLN A 322 -58.87 1.92 11.29
CA GLN A 322 -58.47 3.30 11.03
C GLN A 322 -58.84 4.25 12.18
N GLY A 323 -58.38 5.50 12.08
CA GLY A 323 -58.70 6.57 13.03
C GLY A 323 -57.57 6.85 14.02
N SER A 324 -57.94 7.12 15.27
CA SER A 324 -57.03 7.48 16.37
C SER A 324 -56.16 6.31 16.86
N ALA A 325 -55.18 6.61 17.71
CA ALA A 325 -54.19 5.66 18.20
C ALA A 325 -54.79 4.54 19.08
N ILE A 326 -54.26 3.32 18.92
CA ILE A 326 -54.69 2.12 19.65
C ILE A 326 -53.53 1.61 20.50
N THR A 327 -53.73 1.51 21.81
CA THR A 327 -52.83 0.75 22.69
C THR A 327 -53.33 -0.69 22.80
N ASN A 328 -52.66 -1.63 22.14
CA ASN A 328 -53.05 -3.03 22.14
C ASN A 328 -52.46 -3.78 23.34
N ARG A 329 -53.32 -4.21 24.26
CA ARG A 329 -53.03 -5.11 25.39
C ARG A 329 -53.73 -6.46 25.27
N GLY A 330 -54.47 -6.69 24.18
CA GLY A 330 -55.10 -7.96 23.84
C GLY A 330 -54.56 -8.46 22.50
N THR A 331 -55.47 -8.78 21.58
CA THR A 331 -55.14 -9.29 20.25
C THR A 331 -55.66 -8.35 19.16
N ILE A 332 -54.82 -8.03 18.19
CA ILE A 332 -55.25 -7.56 16.87
C ILE A 332 -54.87 -8.64 15.87
N SER A 333 -55.82 -9.11 15.06
CA SER A 333 -55.55 -10.12 14.04
C SER A 333 -56.08 -9.72 12.68
N THR A 334 -55.40 -10.16 11.63
CA THR A 334 -55.94 -10.18 10.27
C THR A 334 -56.15 -11.63 9.87
N SER A 335 -57.39 -12.09 9.83
CA SER A 335 -57.73 -13.49 9.64
C SER A 335 -58.03 -13.84 8.17
N ALA A 336 -57.72 -15.09 7.81
CA ALA A 336 -58.05 -15.64 6.51
C ALA A 336 -59.59 -15.68 6.35
N GLY A 337 -60.04 -15.25 5.17
CA GLY A 337 -61.45 -15.11 4.80
C GLY A 337 -61.62 -15.38 3.31
N SER A 338 -62.69 -14.91 2.67
CA SER A 338 -63.02 -15.24 1.26
C SER A 338 -62.31 -14.41 0.17
N ALA A 339 -61.22 -13.70 0.50
CA ALA A 339 -60.43 -12.70 -0.28
C ALA A 339 -60.54 -11.26 0.30
N GLY A 340 -60.01 -10.24 -0.39
CA GLY A 340 -60.07 -8.82 0.02
C GLY A 340 -58.85 -8.25 0.77
N ALA A 341 -58.61 -6.95 0.67
CA ALA A 341 -57.45 -6.30 1.32
C ALA A 341 -57.69 -6.10 2.82
N ARG A 342 -56.67 -6.37 3.65
CA ARG A 342 -56.68 -6.01 5.08
C ARG A 342 -55.76 -4.83 5.29
N THR A 343 -56.24 -3.79 5.95
CA THR A 343 -55.45 -2.57 6.16
C THR A 343 -55.41 -2.16 7.62
N LEU A 344 -54.20 -2.02 8.17
CA LEU A 344 -53.94 -1.41 9.47
C LEU A 344 -53.52 0.05 9.25
N ALA A 345 -54.49 0.97 9.33
CA ALA A 345 -54.30 2.40 9.07
C ALA A 345 -54.23 3.26 10.35
N ALA A 346 -54.77 2.77 11.47
CA ALA A 346 -54.65 3.43 12.77
C ALA A 346 -53.22 3.31 13.31
N PRO A 347 -52.70 4.30 14.06
CA PRO A 347 -51.45 4.13 14.81
C PRO A 347 -51.59 3.05 15.89
N ILE A 348 -50.70 2.07 15.94
CA ILE A 348 -50.77 0.93 16.87
C ILE A 348 -49.56 0.91 17.80
N SER A 349 -49.80 0.90 19.11
CA SER A 349 -48.80 0.58 20.12
C SER A 349 -49.09 -0.81 20.68
N ASN A 350 -48.37 -1.82 20.19
CA ASN A 350 -48.55 -3.21 20.59
C ASN A 350 -47.77 -3.54 21.88
N LEU A 351 -48.50 -3.92 22.92
CA LEU A 351 -47.98 -4.43 24.19
C LEU A 351 -48.34 -5.91 24.43
N ALA A 352 -49.08 -6.53 23.50
CA ALA A 352 -49.56 -7.90 23.59
C ALA A 352 -49.43 -8.59 22.21
N THR A 353 -50.50 -9.00 21.54
CA THR A 353 -50.40 -9.79 20.31
C THR A 353 -50.94 -9.04 19.10
N VAL A 354 -50.15 -8.99 18.03
CA VAL A 354 -50.61 -8.72 16.66
C VAL A 354 -50.28 -9.92 15.79
N SER A 355 -51.28 -10.45 15.08
CA SER A 355 -51.12 -11.62 14.23
C SER A 355 -51.61 -11.34 12.82
N ILE A 356 -50.70 -11.37 11.86
CA ILE A 356 -50.99 -11.23 10.43
C ILE A 356 -51.18 -12.63 9.84
N GLY A 357 -52.44 -13.02 9.65
CA GLY A 357 -52.86 -14.31 9.10
C GLY A 357 -53.39 -14.23 7.67
N THR A 358 -53.15 -13.12 6.98
CA THR A 358 -53.49 -12.87 5.56
C THR A 358 -52.69 -11.67 5.06
N ASN A 359 -52.55 -11.51 3.74
CA ASN A 359 -51.87 -10.35 3.15
C ASN A 359 -52.46 -9.04 3.68
N THR A 360 -51.62 -8.21 4.30
CA THR A 360 -52.04 -7.03 5.05
C THR A 360 -51.18 -5.82 4.68
N VAL A 361 -51.83 -4.68 4.46
CA VAL A 361 -51.16 -3.40 4.25
C VAL A 361 -51.16 -2.60 5.56
N GLU A 362 -50.00 -2.14 6.00
CA GLU A 362 -49.88 -1.23 7.15
C GLU A 362 -49.61 0.19 6.65
N THR A 363 -50.57 1.10 6.83
CA THR A 363 -50.40 2.52 6.47
C THR A 363 -50.33 3.46 7.67
N GLY A 364 -50.68 2.97 8.87
CA GLY A 364 -50.50 3.67 10.13
C GLY A 364 -49.14 3.36 10.76
N ASN A 365 -48.66 4.22 11.65
CA ASN A 365 -47.43 3.93 12.39
C ASN A 365 -47.66 2.83 13.42
N ALA A 366 -46.83 1.78 13.43
CA ALA A 366 -46.85 0.74 14.45
C ALA A 366 -45.59 0.78 15.34
N SER A 367 -45.78 0.44 16.61
CA SER A 367 -44.72 0.30 17.62
C SER A 367 -44.94 -1.01 18.37
N ASN A 368 -44.01 -1.94 18.22
CA ASN A 368 -44.10 -3.28 18.79
C ASN A 368 -43.22 -3.42 20.05
N SER A 369 -43.86 -3.65 21.19
CA SER A 369 -43.25 -4.07 22.46
C SER A 369 -43.86 -5.39 22.97
N GLY A 370 -44.65 -6.08 22.14
CA GLY A 370 -45.24 -7.39 22.40
C GLY A 370 -44.85 -8.40 21.32
N SER A 371 -45.74 -9.35 21.01
CA SER A 371 -45.59 -10.27 19.87
C SER A 371 -46.24 -9.70 18.62
N TRP A 372 -45.48 -9.63 17.53
CA TRP A 372 -45.97 -9.35 16.18
C TRP A 372 -45.58 -10.52 15.29
N THR A 373 -46.56 -11.27 14.78
CA THR A 373 -46.30 -12.47 13.96
C THR A 373 -46.89 -12.29 12.58
N ILE A 374 -46.09 -12.55 11.55
CA ILE A 374 -46.55 -12.67 10.17
C ILE A 374 -46.50 -14.15 9.80
N ALA A 375 -47.67 -14.77 9.68
CA ALA A 375 -47.78 -16.19 9.41
C ALA A 375 -47.43 -16.50 7.95
N SER A 376 -46.78 -17.64 7.71
CA SER A 376 -46.58 -18.17 6.37
C SER A 376 -47.92 -18.56 5.72
N PRO A 377 -48.15 -18.30 4.43
CA PRO A 377 -47.26 -17.70 3.42
C PRO A 377 -47.50 -16.20 3.21
N TYR A 378 -48.05 -15.49 4.20
CA TYR A 378 -48.62 -14.16 3.99
C TYR A 378 -47.59 -13.04 4.07
N THR A 379 -47.89 -11.95 3.37
CA THR A 379 -47.04 -10.75 3.35
C THR A 379 -47.67 -9.60 4.10
N GLN A 380 -46.90 -8.97 5.00
CA GLN A 380 -47.17 -7.62 5.47
C GLN A 380 -46.42 -6.62 4.59
N THR A 381 -47.13 -5.69 3.97
CA THR A 381 -46.54 -4.62 3.16
C THR A 381 -46.80 -3.28 3.84
N MET A 382 -45.75 -2.53 4.15
CA MET A 382 -45.92 -1.16 4.63
C MET A 382 -46.35 -0.24 3.48
N GLY A 383 -47.12 0.80 3.79
CA GLY A 383 -47.59 1.79 2.81
C GLY A 383 -47.80 3.16 3.45
N GLY A 384 -48.06 4.18 2.64
CA GLY A 384 -48.04 5.57 3.12
C GLY A 384 -46.65 5.95 3.67
N ALA A 385 -46.54 7.06 4.39
CA ALA A 385 -45.29 7.43 5.06
C ALA A 385 -45.12 6.70 6.42
N ALA A 386 -45.54 5.42 6.50
CA ALA A 386 -45.63 4.67 7.74
C ALA A 386 -44.26 4.29 8.31
N THR A 387 -44.19 4.22 9.64
CA THR A 387 -43.05 3.70 10.40
C THR A 387 -43.47 2.50 11.24
N PHE A 388 -42.80 1.36 11.07
CA PHE A 388 -42.89 0.20 11.95
C PHE A 388 -41.68 0.22 12.88
N ALA A 389 -41.90 0.23 14.20
CA ALA A 389 -40.83 0.27 15.19
C ALA A 389 -40.84 -0.97 16.09
N ASN A 390 -39.79 -1.79 16.05
CA ASN A 390 -39.61 -2.87 17.04
C ASN A 390 -38.82 -2.37 18.25
N ASN A 391 -39.36 -2.52 19.46
CA ASN A 391 -38.77 -2.03 20.71
C ASN A 391 -38.07 -3.14 21.50
N PRO A 392 -37.26 -2.84 22.54
CA PRO A 392 -36.48 -3.83 23.29
C PRO A 392 -37.22 -5.07 23.81
N PHE A 393 -38.54 -4.99 24.04
CA PHE A 393 -39.38 -6.12 24.49
C PHE A 393 -40.24 -6.71 23.36
N GLY A 394 -40.18 -6.14 22.16
CA GLY A 394 -40.91 -6.58 20.99
C GLY A 394 -40.27 -7.80 20.35
N SER A 395 -41.08 -8.81 20.07
CA SER A 395 -40.74 -9.94 19.23
C SER A 395 -41.45 -9.81 17.89
N LEU A 396 -40.70 -9.72 16.80
CA LEU A 396 -41.22 -9.75 15.43
C LEU A 396 -40.87 -11.08 14.78
N LYS A 397 -41.87 -11.94 14.56
CA LYS A 397 -41.70 -13.25 13.93
C LYS A 397 -42.20 -13.18 12.47
N VAL A 398 -41.32 -13.36 11.49
CA VAL A 398 -41.65 -13.29 10.06
C VAL A 398 -41.58 -14.70 9.47
N ASP A 399 -42.64 -15.50 9.64
CA ASP A 399 -42.74 -16.82 9.00
C ASP A 399 -43.20 -16.73 7.54
N GLY A 400 -43.92 -15.65 7.19
CA GLY A 400 -44.25 -15.25 5.83
C GLY A 400 -43.22 -14.24 5.28
N ALA A 401 -43.68 -13.04 4.92
CA ALA A 401 -42.81 -11.97 4.44
C ALA A 401 -43.21 -10.60 5.02
N MET A 402 -42.23 -9.72 5.20
CA MET A 402 -42.45 -8.31 5.50
C MET A 402 -41.72 -7.47 4.45
N THR A 403 -42.41 -6.51 3.82
CA THR A 403 -41.83 -5.62 2.82
C THR A 403 -41.98 -4.17 3.24
N VAL A 404 -40.88 -3.43 3.16
CA VAL A 404 -40.76 -2.02 3.56
C VAL A 404 -40.38 -1.20 2.32
N PRO A 405 -41.37 -0.71 1.54
CA PRO A 405 -41.15 -0.04 0.28
C PRO A 405 -40.66 1.41 0.43
N SER A 406 -40.36 2.07 -0.70
CA SER A 406 -40.05 3.49 -0.78
C SER A 406 -41.03 4.38 0.01
N GLY A 407 -40.48 5.36 0.74
CA GLY A 407 -41.24 6.28 1.59
C GLY A 407 -41.64 5.74 2.96
N THR A 408 -41.40 4.47 3.26
CA THR A 408 -41.67 3.85 4.58
C THR A 408 -40.39 3.60 5.38
N THR A 409 -40.52 3.42 6.70
CA THR A 409 -39.38 3.19 7.60
C THR A 409 -39.57 1.98 8.49
N PHE A 410 -38.60 1.05 8.48
CA PHE A 410 -38.44 0.07 9.55
C PHE A 410 -37.44 0.60 10.58
N ARG A 411 -37.88 0.73 11.83
CA ARG A 411 -37.04 1.21 12.93
C ARG A 411 -36.82 0.11 13.96
N PHE A 412 -35.58 -0.36 14.09
CA PHE A 412 -35.18 -1.32 15.11
C PHE A 412 -34.61 -0.59 16.34
N ASN A 413 -35.42 -0.49 17.40
CA ASN A 413 -34.97 0.04 18.71
C ASN A 413 -34.50 -1.05 19.67
N GLY A 414 -34.67 -2.33 19.30
CA GLY A 414 -34.27 -3.50 20.06
C GLY A 414 -35.26 -4.65 19.89
N GLY A 415 -35.08 -5.74 20.66
CA GLY A 415 -35.98 -6.89 20.68
C GLY A 415 -35.45 -8.08 19.88
N THR A 416 -36.34 -9.01 19.51
CA THR A 416 -35.99 -10.27 18.83
C THR A 416 -36.66 -10.40 17.47
N LEU A 417 -35.89 -10.85 16.47
CA LEU A 417 -36.40 -11.34 15.18
C LEU A 417 -36.03 -12.84 15.06
N PRO A 418 -36.84 -13.76 15.60
CA PRO A 418 -36.46 -15.17 15.71
C PRO A 418 -36.57 -15.96 14.40
N THR A 419 -37.39 -15.52 13.43
CA THR A 419 -37.53 -16.15 12.11
C THR A 419 -37.78 -15.11 11.04
N GLY A 420 -37.17 -15.32 9.86
CA GLY A 420 -37.31 -14.49 8.66
C GLY A 420 -36.71 -13.09 8.78
N ASP A 421 -36.21 -12.59 7.65
CA ASP A 421 -35.63 -11.25 7.56
C ASP A 421 -36.66 -10.29 6.94
N PRO A 422 -36.96 -9.14 7.58
CA PRO A 422 -37.71 -8.07 6.92
C PRO A 422 -36.95 -7.58 5.69
N VAL A 423 -37.66 -7.45 4.57
CA VAL A 423 -37.12 -6.96 3.30
C VAL A 423 -37.36 -5.46 3.17
N ILE A 424 -36.27 -4.70 3.16
CA ILE A 424 -36.27 -3.26 2.94
C ILE A 424 -36.04 -3.00 1.46
N ASP A 425 -37.01 -2.41 0.78
CA ASP A 425 -37.05 -2.35 -0.68
C ASP A 425 -37.27 -0.90 -1.13
N GLU A 426 -36.18 -0.16 -1.35
CA GLU A 426 -36.18 1.31 -1.48
C GLU A 426 -36.59 2.11 -0.21
N GLY A 427 -36.93 1.43 0.88
CA GLY A 427 -37.32 2.05 2.14
C GLY A 427 -36.14 2.55 2.99
N THR A 428 -36.46 2.94 4.23
CA THR A 428 -35.46 3.29 5.26
C THR A 428 -35.34 2.21 6.32
N LEU A 429 -34.12 1.76 6.58
CA LEU A 429 -33.76 0.95 7.74
C LEU A 429 -33.09 1.84 8.79
N SER A 430 -33.67 1.94 9.99
CA SER A 430 -33.17 2.78 11.07
C SER A 430 -32.91 1.98 12.34
N PHE A 431 -31.74 2.18 12.96
CA PHE A 431 -31.38 1.61 14.25
C PHE A 431 -31.32 2.70 15.32
N ALA A 432 -31.97 2.47 16.47
CA ALA A 432 -31.82 3.38 17.60
C ALA A 432 -30.40 3.31 18.19
N PRO A 433 -29.89 4.40 18.79
CA PRO A 433 -28.56 4.43 19.41
C PRO A 433 -28.33 3.35 20.48
N SER A 434 -29.38 2.91 21.16
CA SER A 434 -29.36 1.90 22.22
C SER A 434 -29.93 0.54 21.81
N ALA A 435 -30.09 0.30 20.50
CA ALA A 435 -30.67 -0.95 20.01
C ALA A 435 -29.78 -2.14 20.38
N THR A 436 -30.40 -3.17 20.93
CA THR A 436 -29.77 -4.47 21.25
C THR A 436 -30.52 -5.57 20.51
N ALA A 437 -29.78 -6.53 19.95
CA ALA A 437 -30.32 -7.61 19.16
C ALA A 437 -29.91 -8.98 19.72
N GLY A 438 -30.85 -9.92 19.72
CA GLY A 438 -30.56 -11.33 19.95
C GLY A 438 -29.84 -11.97 18.77
N ALA A 439 -29.26 -13.15 18.98
CA ALA A 439 -28.67 -13.95 17.91
C ALA A 439 -29.71 -14.24 16.81
N GLY A 440 -29.27 -14.19 15.55
CA GLY A 440 -30.12 -14.48 14.39
C GLY A 440 -30.97 -13.32 13.87
N THR A 441 -30.83 -12.10 14.42
CA THR A 441 -31.54 -10.92 13.92
C THR A 441 -31.00 -10.51 12.55
N GLY A 442 -31.83 -10.54 11.50
CA GLY A 442 -31.43 -10.22 10.12
C GLY A 442 -32.35 -9.22 9.42
N PHE A 443 -31.81 -8.57 8.38
CA PHE A 443 -32.51 -7.68 7.46
C PHE A 443 -31.97 -7.90 6.05
N GLU A 444 -32.85 -7.91 5.06
CA GLU A 444 -32.47 -7.96 3.65
C GLU A 444 -32.79 -6.61 2.99
N THR A 445 -31.88 -6.07 2.18
CA THR A 445 -32.06 -4.77 1.52
C THR A 445 -31.96 -4.93 0.01
N TRP A 446 -32.97 -4.44 -0.70
CA TRP A 446 -33.08 -4.43 -2.17
C TRP A 446 -33.16 -3.01 -2.70
N ARG A 447 -32.69 -2.82 -3.94
CA ARG A 447 -32.68 -1.50 -4.59
C ARG A 447 -32.04 -0.45 -3.69
N ASN A 448 -32.52 0.80 -3.68
CA ASN A 448 -31.85 1.91 -3.00
C ASN A 448 -32.35 2.11 -1.56
N VAL A 449 -31.71 1.47 -0.58
CA VAL A 449 -32.10 1.57 0.84
C VAL A 449 -31.33 2.66 1.56
N SER A 450 -32.05 3.47 2.31
CA SER A 450 -31.49 4.46 3.24
C SER A 450 -31.24 3.83 4.61
N LEU A 451 -30.02 3.92 5.11
CA LEU A 451 -29.61 3.48 6.44
C LEU A 451 -29.48 4.69 7.39
N ALA A 452 -30.03 4.55 8.59
CA ALA A 452 -29.85 5.52 9.67
C ALA A 452 -29.46 4.83 10.98
N GLY A 453 -28.49 5.38 11.71
CA GLY A 453 -28.06 4.86 13.01
C GLY A 453 -26.95 3.79 12.94
N THR A 454 -26.63 3.20 14.08
CA THR A 454 -25.56 2.19 14.22
C THR A 454 -26.14 0.79 14.05
N VAL A 455 -25.57 -0.04 13.17
CA VAL A 455 -25.92 -1.46 13.07
C VAL A 455 -25.46 -2.15 14.35
N PRO A 456 -26.38 -2.68 15.19
CA PRO A 456 -26.02 -3.30 16.47
C PRO A 456 -25.24 -4.60 16.30
N ALA A 457 -24.54 -5.02 17.35
CA ALA A 457 -23.94 -6.36 17.39
C ALA A 457 -25.03 -7.44 17.21
N ASN A 458 -24.64 -8.58 16.61
CA ASN A 458 -25.52 -9.70 16.26
C ASN A 458 -26.58 -9.43 15.19
N VAL A 459 -26.63 -8.22 14.61
CA VAL A 459 -27.51 -7.92 13.46
C VAL A 459 -26.80 -8.25 12.16
N LEU A 460 -27.47 -8.99 11.27
CA LEU A 460 -27.10 -9.17 9.88
C LEU A 460 -27.88 -8.19 8.99
N VAL A 461 -27.18 -7.45 8.14
CA VAL A 461 -27.79 -6.67 7.04
C VAL A 461 -27.24 -7.20 5.72
N SER A 462 -28.10 -7.80 4.91
CA SER A 462 -27.76 -8.37 3.61
C SER A 462 -28.16 -7.42 2.49
N VAL A 463 -27.18 -6.82 1.82
CA VAL A 463 -27.36 -6.00 0.62
C VAL A 463 -27.34 -6.89 -0.60
N VAL A 464 -28.49 -7.11 -1.21
CA VAL A 464 -28.68 -8.17 -2.22
C VAL A 464 -29.03 -7.57 -3.57
N GLY A 465 -28.08 -7.60 -4.52
CA GLY A 465 -28.40 -7.38 -5.93
C GLY A 465 -29.24 -8.54 -6.45
N ASN A 466 -30.47 -8.29 -6.88
CA ASN A 466 -31.47 -9.32 -7.09
C ASN A 466 -31.94 -9.35 -8.56
N GLY A 467 -32.04 -10.55 -9.14
CA GLY A 467 -32.41 -10.79 -10.53
C GLY A 467 -33.81 -10.29 -10.92
N SER A 468 -34.70 -10.16 -9.94
CA SER A 468 -36.07 -9.70 -10.12
C SER A 468 -36.25 -8.21 -9.84
N THR A 469 -35.39 -7.58 -9.03
CA THR A 469 -35.55 -6.17 -8.60
C THR A 469 -34.40 -5.24 -8.98
N GLY A 470 -33.26 -5.77 -9.42
CA GLY A 470 -32.11 -5.01 -9.89
C GLY A 470 -30.96 -4.91 -8.89
N SER A 471 -30.06 -3.96 -9.13
CA SER A 471 -28.92 -3.68 -8.23
C SER A 471 -29.39 -3.08 -6.90
N ALA A 472 -28.71 -3.43 -5.80
CA ALA A 472 -28.98 -2.90 -4.48
C ALA A 472 -27.89 -1.93 -4.01
N GLN A 473 -28.31 -0.86 -3.34
CA GLN A 473 -27.45 0.12 -2.71
C GLN A 473 -27.89 0.33 -1.26
N LEU A 474 -26.97 0.18 -0.32
CA LEU A 474 -27.16 0.60 1.06
C LEU A 474 -26.42 1.93 1.24
N SER A 475 -27.17 3.00 1.50
CA SER A 475 -26.64 4.36 1.60
C SER A 475 -27.03 5.02 2.92
N ALA A 476 -26.09 5.70 3.57
CA ALA A 476 -26.37 6.51 4.75
C ALA A 476 -26.02 7.98 4.50
N ALA A 477 -26.91 8.91 4.89
CA ALA A 477 -26.66 10.34 4.75
C ALA A 477 -25.62 10.88 5.75
N ALA A 478 -25.50 10.24 6.91
CA ALA A 478 -24.54 10.58 7.96
C ALA A 478 -23.59 9.41 8.23
N ALA A 479 -22.40 9.71 8.74
CA ALA A 479 -21.44 8.67 9.10
C ALA A 479 -22.04 7.75 10.17
N TRP A 480 -21.78 6.45 10.05
CA TRP A 480 -22.40 5.43 10.89
C TRP A 480 -21.41 4.35 11.29
N THR A 481 -21.77 3.61 12.34
CA THR A 481 -20.95 2.51 12.86
C THR A 481 -21.60 1.17 12.55
N ASN A 482 -20.82 0.21 12.06
CA ASN A 482 -21.20 -1.19 11.99
C ASN A 482 -20.61 -1.95 13.18
N LYS A 483 -21.45 -2.48 14.09
CA LYS A 483 -21.05 -3.46 15.12
C LYS A 483 -21.54 -4.87 14.81
N GLY A 484 -22.44 -5.00 13.83
CA GLY A 484 -23.01 -6.27 13.38
C GLY A 484 -22.26 -6.82 12.16
N THR A 485 -22.99 -7.47 11.27
CA THR A 485 -22.49 -7.98 9.99
C THR A 485 -23.24 -7.30 8.85
N VAL A 486 -22.52 -6.67 7.93
CA VAL A 486 -23.06 -6.16 6.66
C VAL A 486 -22.51 -7.03 5.54
N THR A 487 -23.38 -7.74 4.82
CA THR A 487 -22.98 -8.61 3.71
C THR A 487 -23.47 -8.05 2.39
N LEU A 488 -22.58 -7.88 1.41
CA LEU A 488 -22.94 -7.55 0.04
C LEU A 488 -22.94 -8.83 -0.79
N THR A 489 -24.06 -9.19 -1.39
CA THR A 489 -24.22 -10.40 -2.21
C THR A 489 -25.21 -10.19 -3.35
N SER A 490 -25.50 -11.24 -4.11
CA SER A 490 -26.46 -11.21 -5.20
C SER A 490 -27.18 -12.54 -5.40
N THR A 491 -28.43 -12.45 -5.85
CA THR A 491 -29.31 -13.58 -6.15
C THR A 491 -29.85 -13.42 -7.58
N GLY A 492 -29.53 -14.36 -8.47
CA GLY A 492 -29.93 -14.32 -9.89
C GLY A 492 -29.33 -13.18 -10.73
N GLY A 493 -28.42 -13.49 -11.67
CA GLY A 493 -27.95 -12.53 -12.67
C GLY A 493 -26.76 -11.63 -12.28
N GLY A 494 -26.51 -10.58 -13.07
CA GLY A 494 -25.32 -9.71 -13.01
C GLY A 494 -25.47 -8.41 -12.22
N TYR A 495 -26.39 -8.35 -11.26
CA TYR A 495 -26.74 -7.12 -10.54
C TYR A 495 -25.76 -6.78 -9.41
N ALA A 496 -25.55 -5.48 -9.20
CA ALA A 496 -24.56 -4.99 -8.25
C ALA A 496 -25.10 -4.95 -6.82
N ALA A 497 -24.21 -5.10 -5.84
CA ALA A 497 -24.46 -4.74 -4.45
C ALA A 497 -23.45 -3.68 -4.01
N THR A 498 -23.93 -2.54 -3.53
CA THR A 498 -23.10 -1.36 -3.27
C THR A 498 -23.30 -0.84 -1.85
N LEU A 499 -22.20 -0.58 -1.15
CA LEU A 499 -22.16 0.22 0.08
C LEU A 499 -21.74 1.65 -0.28
N THR A 500 -22.59 2.65 -0.02
CA THR A 500 -22.35 4.04 -0.44
C THR A 500 -22.81 5.06 0.61
N GLY A 501 -22.68 6.35 0.30
CA GLY A 501 -23.05 7.47 1.18
C GLY A 501 -21.89 7.97 2.04
N ALA A 502 -22.21 8.45 3.25
CA ALA A 502 -21.24 8.94 4.21
C ALA A 502 -20.35 7.82 4.79
N GLY A 503 -19.30 8.19 5.53
CA GLY A 503 -18.27 7.26 6.01
C GLY A 503 -18.78 6.19 7.00
N VAL A 504 -18.20 4.99 6.91
CA VAL A 504 -18.50 3.81 7.73
C VAL A 504 -17.36 3.55 8.71
N THR A 505 -17.67 3.48 9.99
CA THR A 505 -16.74 2.95 11.01
C THR A 505 -17.09 1.48 11.27
N ASN A 506 -16.22 0.57 10.87
CA ASN A 506 -16.45 -0.87 11.07
C ASN A 506 -15.81 -1.36 12.38
N GLN A 507 -16.64 -1.84 13.29
CA GLN A 507 -16.31 -2.54 14.54
C GLN A 507 -16.87 -3.99 14.56
N GLY A 508 -17.59 -4.38 13.50
CA GLY A 508 -18.12 -5.71 13.28
C GLY A 508 -17.54 -6.31 12.00
N THR A 509 -18.37 -6.96 11.20
CA THR A 509 -17.95 -7.57 9.92
C THR A 509 -18.57 -6.85 8.74
N ILE A 510 -17.77 -6.47 7.74
CA ILE A 510 -18.25 -6.18 6.38
C ILE A 510 -17.76 -7.31 5.49
N ARG A 511 -18.68 -7.97 4.79
CA ARG A 511 -18.37 -9.12 3.94
C ARG A 511 -18.87 -8.88 2.52
N THR A 512 -18.06 -9.14 1.51
CA THR A 512 -18.54 -9.29 0.13
C THR A 512 -18.56 -10.76 -0.21
N ALA A 513 -19.76 -11.35 -0.28
CA ALA A 513 -19.93 -12.79 -0.46
C ALA A 513 -20.12 -13.15 -1.94
N PRO A 514 -19.69 -14.36 -2.37
CA PRO A 514 -20.06 -14.91 -3.66
C PRO A 514 -21.59 -14.98 -3.77
N GLY A 515 -22.10 -14.69 -4.96
CA GLY A 515 -23.52 -14.81 -5.30
C GLY A 515 -23.67 -15.31 -6.72
N ALA A 516 -24.83 -15.09 -7.34
CA ALA A 516 -25.12 -15.58 -8.69
C ALA A 516 -24.41 -14.82 -9.83
N GLY A 517 -23.60 -13.80 -9.52
CA GLY A 517 -22.93 -12.90 -10.48
C GLY A 517 -22.96 -11.44 -10.04
N GLY A 518 -22.47 -10.52 -10.87
CA GLY A 518 -22.52 -9.06 -10.63
C GLY A 518 -21.40 -8.47 -9.75
N PRO A 519 -21.06 -7.18 -9.89
CA PRO A 519 -19.98 -6.55 -9.13
C PRO A 519 -20.38 -6.16 -7.71
N ARG A 520 -19.43 -6.19 -6.77
CA ARG A 520 -19.60 -5.61 -5.42
C ARG A 520 -18.83 -4.31 -5.33
N TYR A 521 -19.43 -3.28 -4.74
CA TYR A 521 -18.81 -1.97 -4.59
C TYR A 521 -18.78 -1.53 -3.13
N ILE A 522 -17.60 -1.07 -2.69
CA ILE A 522 -17.44 -0.28 -1.48
C ILE A 522 -17.09 1.15 -1.92
N SER A 523 -18.10 2.01 -1.95
CA SER A 523 -18.03 3.39 -2.44
C SER A 523 -18.21 4.44 -1.34
N ALA A 524 -18.39 4.00 -0.10
CA ALA A 524 -18.31 4.86 1.09
C ALA A 524 -16.89 4.81 1.69
N ALA A 525 -16.44 5.92 2.28
CA ALA A 525 -15.19 5.92 3.04
C ALA A 525 -15.29 4.92 4.19
N LEU A 526 -14.30 4.04 4.37
CA LEU A 526 -14.36 2.93 5.30
C LEU A 526 -13.20 2.98 6.30
N SER A 527 -13.51 3.06 7.59
CA SER A 527 -12.53 2.95 8.67
C SER A 527 -12.75 1.63 9.40
N ASN A 528 -11.92 0.62 9.10
CA ASN A 528 -11.93 -0.66 9.80
C ASN A 528 -11.11 -0.57 11.08
N THR A 529 -11.78 -0.57 12.23
CA THR A 529 -11.15 -0.45 13.55
C THR A 529 -10.52 -1.77 13.99
N SER A 530 -9.78 -1.79 15.10
CA SER A 530 -9.13 -3.00 15.63
C SER A 530 -10.09 -4.15 15.98
N ALA A 531 -11.36 -3.84 16.27
CA ALA A 531 -12.40 -4.86 16.48
C ALA A 531 -13.05 -5.33 15.17
N GLY A 532 -12.84 -4.60 14.08
CA GLY A 532 -13.51 -4.81 12.80
C GLY A 532 -12.82 -5.84 11.91
N THR A 533 -13.64 -6.54 11.13
CA THR A 533 -13.22 -7.45 10.06
C THR A 533 -13.83 -7.00 8.73
N VAL A 534 -13.01 -6.93 7.69
CA VAL A 534 -13.44 -6.81 6.29
C VAL A 534 -13.04 -8.09 5.57
N GLN A 535 -14.03 -8.83 5.04
CA GLN A 535 -13.82 -10.09 4.35
C GLN A 535 -14.30 -9.98 2.91
N LEU A 536 -13.39 -10.04 1.94
CA LEU A 536 -13.70 -9.93 0.53
C LEU A 536 -13.61 -11.31 -0.13
N ASP A 537 -14.73 -12.03 -0.20
CA ASP A 537 -14.81 -13.37 -0.79
C ASP A 537 -15.25 -13.35 -2.26
N ALA A 538 -15.67 -12.18 -2.77
CA ALA A 538 -16.02 -11.92 -4.15
C ALA A 538 -15.25 -10.70 -4.71
N GLY A 539 -15.15 -10.62 -6.03
CA GLY A 539 -14.58 -9.46 -6.71
C GLY A 539 -15.26 -8.16 -6.28
N THR A 540 -14.49 -7.28 -5.65
CA THR A 540 -14.96 -6.06 -4.99
C THR A 540 -14.17 -4.87 -5.50
N SER A 541 -14.89 -3.87 -6.00
CA SER A 541 -14.30 -2.58 -6.36
C SER A 541 -14.43 -1.60 -5.20
N ILE A 542 -13.32 -1.00 -4.81
CA ILE A 542 -13.24 -0.01 -3.74
C ILE A 542 -12.94 1.34 -4.39
N THR A 543 -13.88 2.27 -4.31
CA THR A 543 -13.83 3.56 -5.03
C THR A 543 -13.71 4.77 -4.10
N ALA A 544 -13.60 4.52 -2.80
CA ALA A 544 -13.43 5.54 -1.77
C ALA A 544 -12.31 5.14 -0.81
N ASN A 545 -11.87 6.08 0.03
CA ASN A 545 -10.77 5.84 0.96
C ASN A 545 -11.14 4.75 1.98
N ALA A 546 -10.23 3.80 2.18
CA ALA A 546 -10.36 2.74 3.15
C ALA A 546 -9.14 2.70 4.08
N SER A 547 -9.34 2.55 5.38
CA SER A 547 -8.27 2.33 6.35
C SER A 547 -8.49 1.04 7.14
N ASN A 548 -7.41 0.36 7.48
CA ASN A 548 -7.42 -0.91 8.20
C ASN A 548 -6.53 -0.85 9.45
N ALA A 549 -7.15 -0.92 10.62
CA ALA A 549 -6.50 -1.15 11.92
C ALA A 549 -6.93 -2.49 12.57
N GLY A 550 -7.82 -3.25 11.92
CA GLY A 550 -8.29 -4.57 12.33
C GLY A 550 -7.88 -5.66 11.35
N THR A 551 -8.82 -6.54 10.99
CA THR A 551 -8.56 -7.60 10.00
C THR A 551 -9.13 -7.23 8.64
N TRP A 552 -8.32 -7.33 7.59
CA TRP A 552 -8.75 -7.21 6.20
C TRP A 552 -8.28 -8.41 5.40
N ASN A 553 -9.21 -9.19 4.87
CA ASN A 553 -8.91 -10.42 4.14
C ASN A 553 -9.47 -10.32 2.73
N VAL A 554 -8.64 -10.63 1.74
CA VAL A 554 -9.06 -10.91 0.36
C VAL A 554 -8.99 -12.42 0.17
N GLY A 555 -10.14 -13.08 0.19
CA GLY A 555 -10.23 -14.54 0.09
C GLY A 555 -9.76 -15.08 -1.27
N THR A 556 -9.50 -16.39 -1.36
CA THR A 556 -8.94 -17.06 -2.54
C THR A 556 -9.76 -16.86 -3.83
N THR A 557 -11.09 -16.82 -3.71
CA THR A 557 -12.01 -16.52 -4.82
C THR A 557 -12.38 -15.05 -4.92
N GLY A 558 -11.92 -14.25 -3.96
CA GLY A 558 -12.17 -12.82 -3.87
C GLY A 558 -11.16 -11.99 -4.65
N GLY A 559 -11.44 -10.70 -4.74
CA GLY A 559 -10.51 -9.73 -5.31
C GLY A 559 -10.85 -8.33 -4.84
N ALA A 560 -9.82 -7.49 -4.66
CA ALA A 560 -9.97 -6.08 -4.33
C ALA A 560 -9.38 -5.23 -5.46
N THR A 561 -10.21 -4.43 -6.13
CA THR A 561 -9.76 -3.49 -7.17
C THR A 561 -9.99 -2.06 -6.69
N LEU A 562 -8.92 -1.32 -6.48
CA LEU A 562 -8.97 0.11 -6.19
C LEU A 562 -8.91 0.91 -7.49
N SER A 563 -9.72 1.96 -7.58
CA SER A 563 -9.79 2.85 -8.75
C SER A 563 -10.06 4.30 -8.37
N GLY A 564 -9.90 5.21 -9.35
CA GLY A 564 -10.06 6.64 -9.14
C GLY A 564 -8.96 7.20 -8.26
N THR A 565 -9.33 7.99 -7.24
CA THR A 565 -8.40 8.60 -6.28
C THR A 565 -8.41 7.90 -4.92
N ALA A 566 -8.91 6.66 -4.86
CA ALA A 566 -9.03 5.91 -3.62
C ALA A 566 -7.66 5.66 -2.97
N THR A 567 -7.59 5.89 -1.66
CA THR A 567 -6.44 5.51 -0.83
C THR A 567 -6.81 4.32 0.04
N PHE A 568 -5.98 3.27 0.03
CA PHE A 568 -6.00 2.22 1.04
C PHE A 568 -4.88 2.45 2.05
N THR A 569 -5.22 2.57 3.33
CA THR A 569 -4.23 2.70 4.40
C THR A 569 -4.22 1.47 5.29
N ASN A 570 -3.12 0.72 5.32
CA ASN A 570 -2.90 -0.26 6.39
C ASN A 570 -2.25 0.47 7.57
N ALA A 571 -3.03 0.65 8.63
CA ALA A 571 -2.60 1.33 9.84
C ALA A 571 -1.85 0.38 10.80
N VAL A 572 -1.18 0.96 11.80
CA VAL A 572 -0.53 0.19 12.87
C VAL A 572 -1.55 -0.74 13.55
N GLY A 573 -1.19 -2.02 13.69
CA GLY A 573 -2.07 -3.06 14.25
C GLY A 573 -3.01 -3.73 13.24
N GLY A 574 -3.12 -3.19 12.02
CA GLY A 574 -3.90 -3.80 10.95
C GLY A 574 -3.24 -5.06 10.39
N THR A 575 -4.05 -6.10 10.14
CA THR A 575 -3.65 -7.31 9.41
C THR A 575 -4.31 -7.29 8.03
N LEU A 576 -3.52 -7.41 6.96
CA LEU A 576 -4.00 -7.52 5.58
C LEU A 576 -3.54 -8.84 4.97
N THR A 577 -4.47 -9.77 4.79
CA THR A 577 -4.26 -11.08 4.16
C THR A 577 -4.76 -11.05 2.72
N ILE A 578 -3.94 -11.41 1.74
CA ILE A 578 -4.31 -11.44 0.32
C ILE A 578 -4.12 -12.86 -0.22
N ASP A 579 -5.14 -13.70 -0.08
CA ASP A 579 -5.14 -15.04 -0.66
C ASP A 579 -5.69 -15.05 -2.10
N GLY A 580 -6.48 -14.04 -2.46
CA GLY A 580 -6.92 -13.75 -3.82
C GLY A 580 -6.01 -12.74 -4.52
N SER A 581 -6.58 -11.68 -5.09
CA SER A 581 -5.81 -10.59 -5.72
C SER A 581 -6.19 -9.21 -5.18
N MET A 582 -5.21 -8.36 -4.91
CA MET A 582 -5.43 -6.93 -4.64
C MET A 582 -4.72 -6.09 -5.71
N TYR A 583 -5.49 -5.29 -6.44
CA TYR A 583 -5.03 -4.47 -7.55
C TYR A 583 -5.33 -2.99 -7.29
N LEU A 584 -4.33 -2.14 -7.45
CA LEU A 584 -4.43 -0.69 -7.35
C LEU A 584 -4.15 -0.07 -8.71
N GLY A 585 -5.18 0.53 -9.32
CA GLY A 585 -5.06 1.17 -10.62
C GLY A 585 -4.53 2.61 -10.57
N GLY A 586 -4.39 3.21 -11.75
CA GLY A 586 -3.88 4.57 -11.90
C GLY A 586 -4.63 5.61 -11.06
N GLY A 587 -3.89 6.48 -10.37
CA GLY A 587 -4.42 7.54 -9.50
C GLY A 587 -4.71 7.13 -8.06
N THR A 588 -4.61 5.84 -7.73
CA THR A 588 -4.83 5.32 -6.37
C THR A 588 -3.56 5.35 -5.52
N THR A 589 -3.70 5.18 -4.20
CA THR A 589 -2.57 5.14 -3.26
C THR A 589 -2.69 3.96 -2.30
N PHE A 590 -1.60 3.20 -2.12
CA PHE A 590 -1.41 2.29 -1.00
C PHE A 590 -0.53 2.98 0.04
N ALA A 591 -1.08 3.27 1.22
CA ALA A 591 -0.35 3.84 2.34
C ALA A 591 -0.10 2.76 3.40
N PHE A 592 1.15 2.33 3.57
CA PHE A 592 1.56 1.38 4.60
C PHE A 592 2.11 2.14 5.81
N SER A 593 1.30 2.32 6.85
CA SER A 593 1.72 2.95 8.11
C SER A 593 2.17 1.94 9.18
N GLY A 594 2.02 0.64 8.92
CA GLY A 594 2.44 -0.46 9.80
C GLY A 594 1.52 -1.69 9.67
N GLY A 595 1.69 -2.67 10.56
CA GLY A 595 0.83 -3.85 10.64
C GLY A 595 1.47 -5.15 10.12
N VAL A 596 0.65 -6.14 9.79
CA VAL A 596 1.07 -7.46 9.31
C VAL A 596 0.50 -7.73 7.91
N LEU A 597 1.34 -8.22 7.00
CA LEU A 597 1.01 -8.66 5.65
C LEU A 597 1.34 -10.16 5.51
N PRO A 598 0.61 -11.08 6.15
CA PRO A 598 1.06 -12.47 6.28
C PRO A 598 1.14 -13.21 4.93
N THR A 599 0.27 -12.89 3.96
CA THR A 599 0.22 -13.54 2.64
C THR A 599 -0.19 -12.56 1.54
N GLY A 600 0.35 -12.79 0.33
CA GLY A 600 0.03 -12.10 -0.91
C GLY A 600 0.54 -10.67 -1.04
N ASP A 601 0.82 -10.25 -2.28
CA ASP A 601 1.38 -8.92 -2.58
C ASP A 601 0.31 -8.04 -3.23
N PRO A 602 0.03 -6.83 -2.70
CA PRO A 602 -0.75 -5.86 -3.44
C PRO A 602 0.02 -5.45 -4.71
N VAL A 603 -0.70 -5.47 -5.83
CA VAL A 603 -0.20 -5.08 -7.14
C VAL A 603 -0.55 -3.62 -7.41
N LEU A 604 0.46 -2.78 -7.58
CA LEU A 604 0.33 -1.38 -7.93
C LEU A 604 0.59 -1.18 -9.43
N ASP A 605 -0.40 -0.68 -10.17
CA ASP A 605 -0.29 -0.32 -11.58
C ASP A 605 -0.59 1.17 -11.77
N GLN A 606 0.46 1.96 -12.01
CA GLN A 606 0.36 3.42 -12.09
C GLN A 606 -0.18 4.09 -10.81
N ALA A 607 -0.04 3.40 -9.67
CA ALA A 607 -0.46 3.87 -8.34
C ALA A 607 0.72 4.45 -7.55
N ALA A 608 0.41 5.02 -6.38
CA ALA A 608 1.41 5.46 -5.42
C ALA A 608 1.56 4.46 -4.26
N LEU A 609 2.80 4.18 -3.85
CA LEU A 609 3.15 3.44 -2.65
C LEU A 609 3.77 4.39 -1.62
N VAL A 610 3.16 4.54 -0.45
CA VAL A 610 3.63 5.45 0.59
C VAL A 610 3.88 4.67 1.88
N PHE A 611 5.12 4.69 2.36
CA PHE A 611 5.46 4.17 3.68
C PHE A 611 5.34 5.29 4.74
N GLY A 612 4.40 5.14 5.67
CA GLY A 612 4.18 6.09 6.75
C GLY A 612 5.37 6.18 7.72
N ALA A 613 5.49 7.29 8.42
CA ALA A 613 6.54 7.47 9.42
C ALA A 613 6.46 6.38 10.51
N GLY A 614 7.57 5.69 10.76
CA GLY A 614 7.64 4.60 11.75
C GLY A 614 7.00 3.28 11.29
N ALA A 615 6.67 3.14 10.01
CA ALA A 615 6.20 1.87 9.47
C ALA A 615 7.18 0.74 9.79
N SER A 616 6.67 -0.33 10.39
CA SER A 616 7.40 -1.55 10.72
C SER A 616 6.51 -2.76 10.48
N THR A 617 7.12 -3.89 10.15
CA THR A 617 6.44 -5.19 10.02
C THR A 617 6.80 -6.06 11.23
N SER A 618 5.81 -6.72 11.81
CA SER A 618 6.01 -7.67 12.93
C SER A 618 5.87 -9.13 12.51
N GLY A 619 6.14 -9.47 11.24
CA GLY A 619 6.04 -10.85 10.73
C GLY A 619 6.73 -11.06 9.39
N SER A 620 6.99 -12.33 9.03
CA SER A 620 7.49 -12.74 7.71
C SER A 620 6.32 -12.83 6.73
N GLY A 621 6.18 -11.87 5.85
CA GLY A 621 5.10 -11.89 4.87
C GLY A 621 5.41 -10.99 3.69
N THR A 622 4.69 -11.22 2.59
CA THR A 622 5.12 -10.94 1.23
C THR A 622 5.01 -9.44 0.88
N GLY A 623 5.70 -9.03 -0.18
CA GLY A 623 6.04 -7.63 -0.47
C GLY A 623 4.99 -6.82 -1.22
N PHE A 624 5.46 -5.92 -2.07
CA PHE A 624 4.67 -5.10 -2.99
C PHE A 624 5.13 -5.36 -4.42
N ILE A 625 4.20 -5.41 -5.36
CA ILE A 625 4.53 -5.53 -6.79
C ILE A 625 4.24 -4.19 -7.49
N ALA A 626 5.26 -3.62 -8.12
CA ALA A 626 5.15 -2.40 -8.91
C ALA A 626 5.15 -2.73 -10.42
N TRP A 627 4.06 -2.36 -11.09
CA TRP A 627 3.87 -2.44 -12.54
C TRP A 627 3.73 -1.04 -13.15
N ARG A 628 4.22 -0.89 -14.38
CA ARG A 628 4.26 0.41 -15.06
C ARG A 628 4.90 1.46 -14.16
N SER A 629 4.41 2.70 -14.17
CA SER A 629 5.03 3.80 -13.44
C SER A 629 4.43 3.94 -12.04
N VAL A 630 5.09 3.36 -11.03
CA VAL A 630 4.68 3.50 -9.61
C VAL A 630 5.53 4.57 -8.94
N SER A 631 4.88 5.51 -8.25
CA SER A 631 5.57 6.46 -7.37
C SER A 631 5.76 5.86 -5.98
N MET A 632 6.89 6.17 -5.34
CA MET A 632 7.22 5.73 -3.99
C MET A 632 7.64 6.89 -3.10
N ASP A 633 7.15 6.90 -1.87
CA ASP A 633 7.58 7.81 -0.80
C ASP A 633 7.73 7.06 0.54
N GLY A 634 8.53 7.61 1.45
CA GLY A 634 8.76 7.09 2.79
C GLY A 634 9.86 6.03 2.89
N THR A 635 10.06 5.50 4.11
CA THR A 635 11.11 4.50 4.37
C THR A 635 10.59 3.09 4.13
N VAL A 636 11.21 2.32 3.23
CA VAL A 636 10.90 0.90 3.05
C VAL A 636 11.34 0.14 4.31
N PRO A 637 10.43 -0.48 5.09
CA PRO A 637 10.78 -1.14 6.32
C PRO A 637 11.66 -2.39 6.09
N ALA A 638 12.41 -2.78 7.12
CA ALA A 638 13.13 -4.06 7.09
C ALA A 638 12.16 -5.23 6.83
N ASN A 639 12.64 -6.28 6.16
CA ASN A 639 11.86 -7.46 5.76
C ASN A 639 10.69 -7.20 4.79
N VAL A 640 10.54 -5.98 4.25
CA VAL A 640 9.60 -5.70 3.16
C VAL A 640 10.31 -5.87 1.83
N LEU A 641 9.69 -6.60 0.89
CA LEU A 641 10.12 -6.67 -0.50
C LEU A 641 9.30 -5.68 -1.34
N VAL A 642 9.94 -4.96 -2.26
CA VAL A 642 9.27 -4.24 -3.34
C VAL A 642 9.84 -4.77 -4.66
N SER A 643 9.03 -5.50 -5.40
CA SER A 643 9.41 -6.07 -6.69
C SER A 643 8.93 -5.16 -7.83
N VAL A 644 9.88 -4.60 -8.58
CA VAL A 644 9.64 -3.79 -9.78
C VAL A 644 9.68 -4.71 -10.99
N VAL A 645 8.51 -5.02 -11.55
CA VAL A 645 8.37 -6.15 -12.49
C VAL A 645 8.00 -5.66 -13.88
N GLY A 646 8.96 -5.70 -14.81
CA GLY A 646 8.66 -5.59 -16.24
C GLY A 646 7.83 -6.80 -16.70
N ASN A 647 6.67 -6.57 -17.31
CA ASN A 647 5.67 -7.62 -17.52
C ASN A 647 5.14 -7.61 -18.95
N GLY A 648 5.07 -8.80 -19.57
CA GLY A 648 4.59 -8.99 -20.94
C GLY A 648 3.18 -8.45 -21.23
N SER A 649 2.32 -8.42 -20.22
CA SER A 649 0.92 -7.98 -20.34
C SER A 649 0.72 -6.49 -20.03
N THR A 650 1.62 -5.87 -19.27
CA THR A 650 1.45 -4.47 -18.82
C THR A 650 2.52 -3.52 -19.34
N GLY A 651 3.71 -4.01 -19.69
CA GLY A 651 4.80 -3.24 -20.28
C GLY A 651 6.00 -3.07 -19.34
N ASN A 652 6.78 -2.01 -19.59
CA ASN A 652 7.92 -1.62 -18.75
C ASN A 652 7.44 -1.20 -17.36
N ALA A 653 8.20 -1.50 -16.32
CA ALA A 653 7.97 -1.02 -14.96
C ALA A 653 9.03 0.00 -14.54
N ALA A 654 8.61 1.03 -13.82
CA ALA A 654 9.45 2.04 -13.23
C ALA A 654 8.95 2.33 -11.81
N LEU A 655 9.84 2.20 -10.84
CA LEU A 655 9.63 2.66 -9.49
C LEU A 655 10.33 4.00 -9.31
N SER A 656 9.57 5.05 -9.05
CA SER A 656 10.09 6.42 -8.95
C SER A 656 9.98 6.96 -7.54
N ALA A 657 11.13 7.20 -6.90
CA ALA A 657 11.19 7.92 -5.63
C ALA A 657 10.73 9.38 -5.84
N THR A 658 9.68 9.82 -5.14
CA THR A 658 9.14 11.18 -5.28
C THR A 658 9.84 12.20 -4.38
N ALA A 659 10.47 11.73 -3.31
CA ALA A 659 11.30 12.48 -2.38
C ALA A 659 12.49 11.60 -1.95
N PRO A 660 13.54 12.17 -1.34
CA PRO A 660 14.63 11.37 -0.80
C PRO A 660 14.11 10.29 0.16
N LEU A 661 14.42 9.03 -0.11
CA LEU A 661 13.92 7.90 0.67
C LEU A 661 15.02 7.00 1.21
N THR A 662 14.68 6.22 2.23
CA THR A 662 15.56 5.19 2.80
C THR A 662 14.99 3.81 2.50
N ASN A 663 15.81 2.92 1.96
CA ASN A 663 15.48 1.50 1.81
C ASN A 663 16.14 0.69 2.94
N ALA A 664 15.39 0.22 3.92
CA ALA A 664 15.87 -0.77 4.91
C ALA A 664 15.42 -2.20 4.56
N GLY A 665 14.50 -2.36 3.61
CA GLY A 665 14.00 -3.63 3.10
C GLY A 665 14.75 -4.11 1.86
N THR A 666 14.04 -4.73 0.92
CA THR A 666 14.56 -5.18 -0.38
C THR A 666 13.81 -4.50 -1.51
N ILE A 667 14.52 -3.88 -2.45
CA ILE A 667 13.98 -3.45 -3.74
C ILE A 667 14.58 -4.35 -4.81
N ASP A 668 13.75 -5.14 -5.49
CA ASP A 668 14.20 -6.05 -6.56
C ASP A 668 13.67 -5.61 -7.91
N LEU A 669 14.54 -5.52 -8.92
CA LEU A 669 14.18 -5.22 -10.30
C LEU A 669 14.22 -6.50 -11.14
N THR A 670 13.06 -6.95 -11.59
CA THR A 670 12.92 -8.23 -12.30
C THR A 670 11.91 -8.15 -13.45
N SER A 671 11.64 -9.28 -14.12
CA SER A 671 10.67 -9.37 -15.21
C SER A 671 10.02 -10.74 -15.32
N THR A 672 8.75 -10.78 -15.72
CA THR A 672 7.93 -12.02 -15.78
C THR A 672 7.49 -12.43 -17.19
N GLY A 673 7.98 -11.77 -18.24
CA GLY A 673 7.81 -12.19 -19.63
C GLY A 673 8.19 -11.10 -20.63
N GLY A 674 8.83 -11.45 -21.74
CA GLY A 674 9.18 -10.51 -22.81
C GLY A 674 10.43 -9.64 -22.56
N GLY A 675 10.64 -8.64 -23.41
CA GLY A 675 11.80 -7.71 -23.38
C GLY A 675 11.57 -6.43 -22.58
N TYR A 676 10.66 -6.43 -21.60
CA TYR A 676 10.22 -5.22 -20.91
C TYR A 676 11.16 -4.81 -19.77
N ALA A 677 11.37 -3.50 -19.64
CA ALA A 677 12.32 -2.94 -18.70
C ALA A 677 11.80 -2.91 -17.27
N ALA A 678 12.71 -2.97 -16.30
CA ALA A 678 12.47 -2.62 -14.90
C ALA A 678 13.45 -1.52 -14.47
N SER A 679 12.95 -0.41 -13.96
CA SER A 679 13.76 0.78 -13.64
C SER A 679 13.52 1.29 -12.22
N LEU A 680 14.58 1.69 -11.53
CA LEU A 680 14.51 2.53 -10.32
C LEU A 680 14.97 3.95 -10.69
N THR A 681 14.14 4.95 -10.41
CA THR A 681 14.35 6.35 -10.84
C THR A 681 13.94 7.36 -9.77
N GLY A 682 14.16 8.66 -10.03
CA GLY A 682 13.59 9.75 -9.25
C GLY A 682 14.58 10.41 -8.28
N ALA A 683 14.09 10.79 -7.11
CA ALA A 683 14.87 11.41 -6.04
C ALA A 683 15.87 10.43 -5.37
N ALA A 684 16.79 10.96 -4.57
CA ALA A 684 17.88 10.17 -3.98
C ALA A 684 17.40 9.01 -3.08
N VAL A 685 18.08 7.87 -3.17
CA VAL A 685 17.83 6.68 -2.36
C VAL A 685 19.02 6.41 -1.45
N THR A 686 18.79 6.32 -0.15
CA THR A 686 19.76 5.78 0.81
C THR A 686 19.43 4.31 1.07
N ASN A 687 20.27 3.40 0.58
CA ASN A 687 20.08 1.96 0.75
C ASN A 687 20.80 1.47 2.01
N GLN A 688 20.05 1.03 3.02
CA GLN A 688 20.54 0.32 4.21
C GLN A 688 20.21 -1.18 4.16
N GLY A 689 19.24 -1.58 3.34
CA GLY A 689 18.85 -2.96 3.08
C GLY A 689 19.48 -3.48 1.79
N THR A 690 18.67 -4.08 0.92
CA THR A 690 19.12 -4.67 -0.36
C THR A 690 18.47 -3.98 -1.56
N ILE A 691 19.25 -3.65 -2.58
CA ILE A 691 18.76 -3.40 -3.94
C ILE A 691 19.32 -4.50 -4.83
N SER A 692 18.46 -5.21 -5.56
CA SER A 692 18.89 -6.28 -6.46
C SER A 692 18.35 -6.11 -7.87
N THR A 693 19.11 -6.57 -8.86
CA THR A 693 18.64 -6.74 -10.23
C THR A 693 18.63 -8.21 -10.57
N SER A 694 17.49 -8.87 -10.40
CA SER A 694 17.39 -10.33 -10.51
C SER A 694 17.16 -10.80 -11.95
N VAL A 695 17.64 -12.02 -12.21
CA VAL A 695 17.35 -12.74 -13.46
C VAL A 695 15.84 -12.98 -13.55
N GLY A 696 15.23 -12.44 -14.61
CA GLY A 696 13.82 -12.68 -14.94
C GLY A 696 13.68 -13.34 -16.31
N ALA A 697 12.55 -13.12 -16.98
CA ALA A 697 12.28 -13.67 -18.30
C ALA A 697 12.95 -12.92 -19.48
N GLY A 698 13.69 -11.84 -19.23
CA GLY A 698 14.34 -10.98 -20.24
C GLY A 698 14.14 -9.48 -19.98
N GLY A 699 14.58 -8.59 -20.89
CA GLY A 699 14.41 -7.12 -20.78
C GLY A 699 15.51 -6.39 -19.97
N PRO A 700 15.77 -5.10 -20.22
CA PRO A 700 16.85 -4.37 -19.56
C PRO A 700 16.49 -3.95 -18.12
N ARG A 701 17.50 -3.90 -17.23
CA ARG A 701 17.35 -3.28 -15.89
C ARG A 701 18.04 -1.93 -15.88
N TYR A 702 17.39 -0.94 -15.26
CA TYR A 702 17.91 0.41 -15.13
C TYR A 702 18.00 0.84 -13.68
N LEU A 703 19.17 1.31 -13.28
CA LEU A 703 19.41 1.89 -11.95
C LEU A 703 19.74 3.37 -12.16
N ASN A 704 18.70 4.18 -12.34
CA ASN A 704 18.77 5.57 -12.77
C ASN A 704 18.35 6.52 -11.64
N VAL A 705 18.91 6.31 -10.46
CA VAL A 705 18.59 7.07 -9.25
C VAL A 705 19.88 7.48 -8.53
N PRO A 706 20.00 8.69 -7.97
CA PRO A 706 21.10 8.99 -7.06
C PRO A 706 21.04 8.01 -5.89
N LEU A 707 22.15 7.31 -5.61
CA LEU A 707 22.16 6.18 -4.69
C LEU A 707 23.32 6.30 -3.71
N VAL A 708 23.03 6.29 -2.42
CA VAL A 708 24.01 6.08 -1.35
C VAL A 708 23.77 4.70 -0.75
N ASN A 709 24.68 3.77 -1.01
CA ASN A 709 24.58 2.39 -0.54
C ASN A 709 25.38 2.20 0.76
N ALA A 710 24.70 2.00 1.88
CA ALA A 710 25.26 1.52 3.15
C ALA A 710 24.94 0.03 3.43
N GLY A 711 24.01 -0.55 2.67
CA GLY A 711 23.63 -1.97 2.70
C GLY A 711 24.26 -2.77 1.57
N THR A 712 23.43 -3.54 0.85
CA THR A 712 23.84 -4.38 -0.28
C THR A 712 23.21 -3.90 -1.59
N VAL A 713 24.02 -3.78 -2.65
CA VAL A 713 23.56 -3.70 -4.04
C VAL A 713 24.05 -4.94 -4.78
N ALA A 714 23.13 -5.77 -5.25
CA ALA A 714 23.43 -7.03 -5.92
C ALA A 714 22.96 -7.03 -7.37
N ILE A 715 23.90 -6.90 -8.31
CA ILE A 715 23.63 -6.94 -9.74
C ILE A 715 23.67 -8.40 -10.21
N GLY A 716 22.49 -9.00 -10.37
CA GLY A 716 22.31 -10.39 -10.82
C GLY A 716 22.00 -10.54 -12.31
N PHE A 717 21.72 -9.44 -13.01
CA PHE A 717 21.38 -9.42 -14.45
C PHE A 717 21.95 -8.15 -15.11
N PRO A 718 22.21 -8.14 -16.45
CA PRO A 718 22.61 -6.93 -17.17
C PRO A 718 21.81 -5.68 -16.81
N THR A 719 22.51 -4.72 -16.19
CA THR A 719 21.96 -3.50 -15.62
C THR A 719 22.68 -2.29 -16.21
N THR A 720 21.92 -1.29 -16.62
CA THR A 720 22.44 -0.07 -17.24
C THR A 720 22.13 1.15 -16.38
N VAL A 721 23.09 2.06 -16.26
CA VAL A 721 22.90 3.42 -15.74
C VAL A 721 22.96 4.38 -16.92
N SER A 722 21.84 5.01 -17.22
CA SER A 722 21.67 5.89 -18.39
C SER A 722 21.21 7.31 -18.04
N ALA A 723 21.09 7.63 -16.75
CA ALA A 723 20.77 8.96 -16.23
C ALA A 723 21.99 9.58 -15.54
N ALA A 724 22.04 10.91 -15.44
CA ALA A 724 23.09 11.64 -14.73
C ALA A 724 22.92 11.51 -13.21
N VAL A 725 23.53 10.46 -12.63
CA VAL A 725 23.41 10.14 -11.20
C VAL A 725 24.76 9.84 -10.55
N GLU A 726 24.85 10.07 -9.25
CA GLU A 726 25.96 9.58 -8.42
C GLU A 726 25.51 8.30 -7.70
N HIS A 727 26.27 7.22 -7.89
CA HIS A 727 26.16 5.99 -7.11
C HIS A 727 27.36 5.92 -6.16
N ARG A 728 27.13 6.19 -4.89
CA ARG A 728 28.11 6.08 -3.82
C ARG A 728 27.96 4.75 -3.09
N ASN A 729 29.02 3.96 -3.04
CA ASN A 729 29.07 2.69 -2.32
C ASN A 729 29.87 2.85 -1.02
N ASP A 730 29.19 2.84 0.12
CA ASP A 730 29.78 2.76 1.46
C ASP A 730 29.54 1.37 2.11
N GLY A 731 28.85 0.45 1.42
CA GLY A 731 28.52 -0.90 1.87
C GLY A 731 29.06 -2.00 0.93
N ALA A 732 28.24 -3.01 0.63
CA ALA A 732 28.55 -4.09 -0.30
C ALA A 732 27.92 -3.84 -1.68
N TRP A 733 28.72 -3.96 -2.75
CA TRP A 733 28.25 -3.90 -4.12
C TRP A 733 28.82 -5.08 -4.91
N SER A 734 27.95 -5.90 -5.50
CA SER A 734 28.37 -7.09 -6.24
C SER A 734 27.81 -7.13 -7.65
N VAL A 735 28.62 -7.56 -8.62
CA VAL A 735 28.17 -7.94 -9.97
C VAL A 735 28.43 -9.43 -10.15
N ALA A 736 27.36 -10.22 -10.22
CA ALA A 736 27.43 -11.67 -10.29
C ALA A 736 27.98 -12.16 -11.64
N SER A 737 28.47 -13.40 -11.66
CA SER A 737 28.91 -14.06 -12.89
C SER A 737 27.78 -14.09 -13.94
N GLY A 738 28.10 -13.72 -15.18
CA GLY A 738 27.13 -13.59 -16.27
C GLY A 738 26.29 -12.31 -16.26
N ALA A 739 26.37 -11.49 -15.21
CA ALA A 739 25.75 -10.16 -15.16
C ALA A 739 26.72 -9.06 -15.64
N SER A 740 26.18 -7.87 -15.92
CA SER A 740 26.98 -6.69 -16.22
C SER A 740 26.38 -5.43 -15.61
N LEU A 741 27.25 -4.50 -15.21
CA LEU A 741 26.88 -3.15 -14.82
C LEU A 741 27.54 -2.14 -15.77
N GLY A 742 26.75 -1.52 -16.63
CA GLY A 742 27.24 -0.55 -17.61
C GLY A 742 26.77 0.87 -17.32
N TYR A 743 27.69 1.83 -17.29
CA TYR A 743 27.37 3.25 -17.29
C TYR A 743 27.45 3.80 -18.72
N ALA A 744 26.35 4.36 -19.22
CA ALA A 744 26.24 4.81 -20.60
C ALA A 744 27.07 6.08 -20.88
N SER A 745 27.59 6.18 -22.10
CA SER A 745 28.55 7.21 -22.54
C SER A 745 28.03 8.65 -22.59
N THR A 746 26.74 8.86 -22.35
CA THR A 746 26.11 10.20 -22.29
C THR A 746 25.46 10.45 -20.95
N SER A 747 25.68 9.58 -19.97
CA SER A 747 24.97 9.66 -18.70
C SER A 747 25.50 10.79 -17.83
N GLY A 748 26.79 11.13 -17.85
CA GLY A 748 27.34 12.08 -16.87
C GLY A 748 27.47 11.49 -15.46
N SER A 749 27.32 10.17 -15.33
CA SER A 749 27.24 9.49 -14.03
C SER A 749 28.58 9.40 -13.32
N THR A 750 28.53 9.31 -11.99
CA THR A 750 29.69 9.03 -11.15
C THR A 750 29.46 7.77 -10.31
N PHE A 751 30.41 6.83 -10.30
CA PHE A 751 30.47 5.78 -9.29
C PHE A 751 31.55 6.13 -8.27
N VAL A 752 31.21 6.09 -6.98
CA VAL A 752 32.13 6.41 -5.88
C VAL A 752 32.35 5.17 -5.03
N SER A 753 33.61 4.71 -4.91
CA SER A 753 33.97 3.68 -3.92
C SER A 753 34.31 4.37 -2.59
N GLY A 754 33.45 4.18 -1.58
CA GLY A 754 33.56 4.82 -0.28
C GLY A 754 34.51 4.11 0.68
N PRO A 755 34.94 4.77 1.77
CA PRO A 755 35.76 4.14 2.82
C PRO A 755 35.05 2.94 3.45
N GLY A 756 35.75 1.81 3.59
CA GLY A 756 35.19 0.58 4.17
C GLY A 756 34.24 -0.21 3.26
N SER A 757 33.98 0.28 2.04
CA SER A 757 33.16 -0.41 1.06
C SER A 757 33.82 -1.66 0.49
N THR A 758 32.98 -2.59 0.02
CA THR A 758 33.41 -3.76 -0.76
C THR A 758 32.74 -3.72 -2.12
N LEU A 759 33.56 -3.83 -3.18
CA LEU A 759 33.11 -4.04 -4.54
C LEU A 759 33.61 -5.42 -5.00
N THR A 760 32.71 -6.27 -5.48
CA THR A 760 33.03 -7.58 -6.06
C THR A 760 32.47 -7.67 -7.46
N VAL A 761 33.31 -7.96 -8.46
CA VAL A 761 32.89 -8.05 -9.87
C VAL A 761 33.30 -9.42 -10.39
N ASP A 762 32.37 -10.37 -10.34
CA ASP A 762 32.52 -11.71 -10.97
C ASP A 762 31.98 -11.71 -12.41
N GLY A 763 31.15 -10.72 -12.74
CA GLY A 763 30.65 -10.43 -14.09
C GLY A 763 31.51 -9.36 -14.78
N SER A 764 30.89 -8.29 -15.29
CA SER A 764 31.61 -7.13 -15.83
C SER A 764 31.06 -5.80 -15.31
N MET A 765 31.95 -4.84 -15.07
CA MET A 765 31.58 -3.47 -14.73
C MET A 765 32.33 -2.51 -15.64
N GLN A 766 31.60 -1.71 -16.43
CA GLN A 766 32.18 -0.79 -17.39
C GLN A 766 31.64 0.63 -17.23
N LEU A 767 32.55 1.59 -17.11
CA LEU A 767 32.28 3.01 -17.19
C LEU A 767 32.79 3.54 -18.54
N ARG A 768 32.00 4.37 -19.22
CA ARG A 768 32.30 4.88 -20.57
C ARG A 768 32.49 6.40 -20.59
N ASP A 769 32.77 6.94 -21.77
CA ASP A 769 32.90 8.38 -22.02
C ASP A 769 31.87 9.24 -21.26
N GLY A 770 32.30 10.40 -20.77
CA GLY A 770 31.47 11.30 -19.96
C GLY A 770 31.09 10.79 -18.56
N THR A 771 31.57 9.64 -18.10
CA THR A 771 31.35 9.13 -16.74
C THR A 771 32.61 9.22 -15.88
N THR A 772 32.46 9.12 -14.56
CA THR A 772 33.59 9.21 -13.60
C THR A 772 33.59 8.04 -12.63
N PHE A 773 34.76 7.44 -12.41
CA PHE A 773 35.02 6.57 -11.26
C PHE A 773 35.79 7.36 -10.21
N ARG A 774 35.20 7.55 -9.03
CA ARG A 774 35.82 8.26 -7.90
C ARG A 774 36.22 7.29 -6.80
N VAL A 775 37.50 7.28 -6.43
CA VAL A 775 38.04 6.45 -5.35
C VAL A 775 38.15 7.29 -4.09
N ALA A 776 37.22 7.09 -3.13
CA ALA A 776 37.33 7.65 -1.78
C ALA A 776 37.89 6.62 -0.78
N GLY A 777 37.78 5.33 -1.09
CA GLY A 777 38.46 4.22 -0.42
C GLY A 777 37.85 2.85 -0.76
N GLY A 778 38.08 1.87 0.10
CA GLY A 778 37.44 0.54 0.05
C GLY A 778 38.26 -0.54 -0.66
N SER A 779 37.66 -1.71 -0.85
CA SER A 779 38.24 -2.82 -1.61
C SER A 779 37.60 -2.88 -2.99
N ILE A 780 38.43 -2.79 -4.03
CA ILE A 780 38.05 -2.91 -5.44
C ILE A 780 38.63 -4.25 -5.95
N PRO A 781 37.97 -5.03 -6.81
CA PRO A 781 38.59 -6.24 -7.37
C PRO A 781 39.77 -5.87 -8.29
N ALA A 782 40.79 -6.73 -8.42
CA ALA A 782 41.80 -6.56 -9.45
C ALA A 782 41.27 -7.02 -10.81
N GLY A 783 41.51 -6.24 -11.88
CA GLY A 783 41.16 -6.58 -13.26
C GLY A 783 39.78 -6.09 -13.73
N ASP A 784 38.89 -5.73 -12.79
CA ASP A 784 37.59 -5.08 -13.03
C ASP A 784 37.28 -4.23 -11.79
N PRO A 785 36.77 -2.97 -11.89
CA PRO A 785 36.10 -2.31 -13.03
C PRO A 785 36.96 -1.81 -14.21
N VAL A 786 36.33 -1.72 -15.39
CA VAL A 786 36.91 -1.16 -16.64
C VAL A 786 36.48 0.29 -16.85
N LEU A 787 37.45 1.17 -17.07
CA LEU A 787 37.26 2.57 -17.45
C LEU A 787 37.60 2.75 -18.94
N ASP A 788 36.60 2.95 -19.79
CA ASP A 788 36.74 3.15 -21.25
C ASP A 788 36.42 4.60 -21.60
N GLN A 789 37.44 5.46 -21.66
CA GLN A 789 37.30 6.92 -21.78
C GLN A 789 36.56 7.60 -20.61
N ALA A 790 36.32 6.88 -19.51
CA ALA A 790 35.80 7.47 -18.29
C ALA A 790 36.91 8.24 -17.54
N ALA A 791 36.54 9.27 -16.77
CA ALA A 791 37.47 9.95 -15.88
C ALA A 791 37.73 9.14 -14.61
N LEU A 792 38.97 9.15 -14.13
CA LEU A 792 39.36 8.59 -12.83
C LEU A 792 39.74 9.72 -11.87
N SER A 793 39.05 9.81 -10.74
CA SER A 793 39.36 10.76 -9.67
C SER A 793 39.68 10.01 -8.39
N ILE A 794 40.78 10.36 -7.72
CA ILE A 794 41.15 9.79 -6.43
C ILE A 794 41.10 10.89 -5.38
N ASP A 795 40.32 10.68 -4.33
CA ASP A 795 40.15 11.66 -3.27
C ASP A 795 41.42 11.73 -2.40
N ALA A 796 41.67 12.91 -1.83
CA ALA A 796 42.79 13.12 -0.93
C ALA A 796 42.70 12.18 0.28
N GLY A 797 43.76 11.41 0.53
CA GLY A 797 43.81 10.45 1.64
C GLY A 797 43.01 9.16 1.42
N ALA A 798 42.56 8.87 0.19
CA ALA A 798 41.93 7.61 -0.15
C ALA A 798 42.83 6.41 0.23
N THR A 799 42.22 5.33 0.72
CA THR A 799 42.91 4.07 1.06
C THR A 799 42.31 2.93 0.25
N ALA A 800 43.16 2.09 -0.34
CA ALA A 800 42.71 0.94 -1.12
C ALA A 800 43.04 -0.37 -0.40
N GLY A 801 42.09 -1.30 -0.39
CA GLY A 801 42.32 -2.66 0.10
C GLY A 801 43.43 -3.37 -0.70
N ALA A 802 44.16 -4.28 -0.06
CA ALA A 802 45.20 -5.05 -0.75
C ALA A 802 44.61 -5.83 -1.94
N GLY A 803 45.26 -5.73 -3.10
CA GLY A 803 44.78 -6.36 -4.34
C GLY A 803 43.72 -5.55 -5.08
N SER A 804 43.54 -4.26 -4.75
CA SER A 804 42.62 -3.40 -5.50
C SER A 804 43.16 -3.05 -6.87
N GLY A 805 42.28 -3.00 -7.89
CA GLY A 805 42.71 -2.57 -9.22
C GLY A 805 41.62 -1.99 -10.10
N LEU A 806 42.07 -1.29 -11.15
CA LEU A 806 41.22 -0.75 -12.21
C LEU A 806 41.87 -1.04 -13.56
N GLU A 807 41.05 -1.37 -14.54
CA GLU A 807 41.48 -1.57 -15.92
C GLU A 807 41.18 -0.30 -16.74
N ILE A 808 42.18 0.17 -17.48
CA ILE A 808 42.18 1.44 -18.20
C ILE A 808 42.19 1.16 -19.71
N TRP A 809 41.10 1.53 -20.37
CA TRP A 809 40.92 1.41 -21.82
C TRP A 809 40.78 2.79 -22.45
N ARG A 810 41.38 2.94 -23.64
CA ARG A 810 41.45 4.22 -24.35
C ARG A 810 42.01 5.31 -23.43
N SER A 811 41.60 6.57 -23.63
CA SER A 811 42.17 7.72 -22.93
C SER A 811 41.41 8.00 -21.64
N VAL A 812 42.01 7.72 -20.49
CA VAL A 812 41.44 8.01 -19.17
C VAL A 812 42.24 9.14 -18.50
N PRO A 813 41.61 10.31 -18.25
CA PRO A 813 42.22 11.35 -17.44
C PRO A 813 42.21 10.95 -15.96
N LEU A 814 43.33 11.17 -15.27
CA LEU A 814 43.54 10.89 -13.85
C LEU A 814 43.81 12.18 -13.06
N THR A 815 43.06 12.35 -11.96
CA THR A 815 43.32 13.35 -10.92
C THR A 815 43.47 12.71 -9.55
N GLY A 816 44.43 13.18 -8.75
CA GLY A 816 44.67 12.70 -7.37
C GLY A 816 45.81 11.69 -7.27
N ASP A 817 46.31 11.48 -6.05
CA ASP A 817 47.41 10.55 -5.75
C ASP A 817 46.94 9.09 -5.76
N ILE A 818 47.74 8.18 -6.33
CA ILE A 818 47.42 6.75 -6.36
C ILE A 818 47.86 6.12 -5.03
N PRO A 819 46.94 5.62 -4.18
CA PRO A 819 47.27 5.06 -2.88
C PRO A 819 47.91 3.67 -2.99
N ALA A 820 48.65 3.29 -1.94
CA ALA A 820 49.14 1.92 -1.81
C ALA A 820 47.97 0.91 -1.81
N GLY A 821 48.19 -0.24 -2.44
CA GLY A 821 47.17 -1.29 -2.59
C GLY A 821 46.32 -1.18 -3.86
N LEU A 822 46.29 -0.01 -4.53
CA LEU A 822 45.61 0.19 -5.81
C LEU A 822 46.55 -0.02 -6.99
N THR A 823 46.16 -0.86 -7.94
CA THR A 823 46.89 -1.12 -9.19
C THR A 823 46.08 -0.66 -10.41
N LEU A 824 46.61 0.27 -11.19
CA LEU A 824 46.01 0.72 -12.44
C LEU A 824 46.67 -0.04 -13.61
N THR A 825 45.88 -0.79 -14.37
CA THR A 825 46.37 -1.55 -15.53
C THR A 825 45.93 -0.88 -16.82
N VAL A 826 46.88 -0.36 -17.58
CA VAL A 826 46.68 0.32 -18.87
C VAL A 826 46.94 -0.67 -19.99
N THR A 827 45.89 -1.06 -20.71
CA THR A 827 45.98 -2.15 -21.69
C THR A 827 45.59 -1.67 -23.08
N GLY A 828 46.58 -1.65 -23.99
CA GLY A 828 46.28 -1.58 -25.43
C GLY A 828 45.57 -2.87 -25.87
N ASN A 829 44.42 -2.76 -26.53
CA ASN A 829 43.56 -3.91 -26.79
C ASN A 829 42.97 -3.84 -28.22
N PRO A 830 42.93 -4.96 -28.97
CA PRO A 830 42.43 -4.97 -30.35
C PRO A 830 40.96 -4.56 -30.52
N SER A 831 40.16 -4.68 -29.48
CA SER A 831 38.72 -4.37 -29.48
C SER A 831 38.43 -2.88 -29.25
N VAL A 832 39.36 -2.16 -28.62
CA VAL A 832 39.15 -0.75 -28.21
C VAL A 832 40.24 0.21 -28.68
N GLY A 833 41.43 -0.27 -29.02
CA GLY A 833 42.55 0.50 -29.56
C GLY A 833 43.69 0.73 -28.56
N ASN A 834 44.44 1.82 -28.76
CA ASN A 834 45.48 2.27 -27.84
C ASN A 834 44.86 2.71 -26.50
N ALA A 835 45.57 2.52 -25.40
CA ALA A 835 45.17 3.00 -24.07
C ALA A 835 46.16 4.03 -23.52
N SER A 836 45.66 5.02 -22.80
CA SER A 836 46.43 6.07 -22.16
C SER A 836 45.85 6.39 -20.79
N LEU A 837 46.70 6.39 -19.77
CA LEU A 837 46.42 6.97 -18.47
C LEU A 837 47.11 8.34 -18.40
N THR A 838 46.34 9.41 -18.34
CA THR A 838 46.88 10.79 -18.44
C THR A 838 46.74 11.51 -17.11
N ALA A 839 47.85 11.74 -16.40
CA ALA A 839 47.91 12.53 -15.19
C ALA A 839 47.73 14.03 -15.50
N THR A 840 46.56 14.58 -15.21
CA THR A 840 46.22 15.97 -15.59
C THR A 840 46.81 17.03 -14.66
N ALA A 841 47.33 16.62 -13.49
CA ALA A 841 48.05 17.44 -12.52
C ALA A 841 49.15 16.62 -11.84
N PRO A 842 50.18 17.25 -11.24
CA PRO A 842 51.24 16.53 -10.56
C PRO A 842 50.67 15.62 -9.46
N LEU A 843 51.17 14.39 -9.37
CA LEU A 843 50.66 13.40 -8.42
C LEU A 843 51.77 12.45 -7.93
N THR A 844 51.47 11.76 -6.84
CA THR A 844 52.29 10.67 -6.29
C THR A 844 51.66 9.32 -6.62
N ASN A 845 52.45 8.40 -7.17
CA ASN A 845 52.10 6.98 -7.30
C ASN A 845 52.71 6.18 -6.14
N ALA A 846 51.92 5.84 -5.12
CA ALA A 846 52.30 4.89 -4.07
C ALA A 846 51.79 3.46 -4.32
N GLY A 847 50.87 3.29 -5.27
CA GLY A 847 50.33 2.01 -5.72
C GLY A 847 51.13 1.37 -6.86
N GLY A 848 50.42 0.70 -7.75
CA GLY A 848 50.98 0.07 -8.95
C GLY A 848 50.42 0.69 -10.24
N ILE A 849 51.28 0.90 -11.22
CA ILE A 849 50.89 1.19 -12.61
C ILE A 849 51.46 0.09 -13.49
N VAL A 850 50.59 -0.59 -14.24
CA VAL A 850 50.98 -1.66 -15.15
C VAL A 850 50.62 -1.26 -16.57
N LEU A 851 51.58 -1.26 -17.49
CA LEU A 851 51.34 -1.02 -18.90
C LEU A 851 51.46 -2.32 -19.67
N SER A 852 50.39 -2.71 -20.36
CA SER A 852 50.29 -3.99 -21.05
C SER A 852 49.63 -3.84 -22.44
N SER A 853 49.63 -4.92 -23.22
CA SER A 853 48.93 -4.98 -24.50
C SER A 853 48.48 -6.41 -24.75
N SER A 854 47.19 -6.59 -24.97
CA SER A 854 46.53 -7.90 -25.02
C SER A 854 46.46 -8.51 -26.43
N GLY A 855 46.87 -7.80 -27.48
CA GLY A 855 46.82 -8.28 -28.87
C GLY A 855 47.02 -7.16 -29.90
N GLY A 856 47.75 -7.40 -30.99
CA GLY A 856 47.94 -6.40 -32.08
C GLY A 856 48.91 -5.25 -31.75
N GLY A 857 49.12 -4.33 -32.69
CA GLY A 857 50.08 -3.21 -32.58
C GLY A 857 49.67 -2.06 -31.66
N TRP A 858 48.77 -2.29 -30.70
CA TRP A 858 48.17 -1.25 -29.86
C TRP A 858 49.02 -0.92 -28.65
N SER A 859 49.27 0.37 -28.45
CA SER A 859 50.17 0.88 -27.42
C SER A 859 49.44 1.17 -26.11
N ALA A 860 50.19 1.08 -25.01
CA ALA A 860 49.77 1.55 -23.69
C ALA A 860 50.68 2.70 -23.27
N THR A 861 50.10 3.80 -22.80
CA THR A 861 50.82 5.04 -22.49
C THR A 861 50.52 5.48 -21.07
N LEU A 862 51.57 5.79 -20.31
CA LEU A 862 51.48 6.64 -19.12
C LEU A 862 51.88 8.05 -19.56
N ASP A 863 50.94 8.99 -19.48
CA ASP A 863 51.08 10.35 -20.01
C ASP A 863 50.81 11.41 -18.94
N GLY A 864 51.19 12.65 -19.23
CA GLY A 864 50.82 13.82 -18.43
C GLY A 864 51.96 14.47 -17.67
N SER A 865 51.62 15.09 -16.53
CA SER A 865 52.52 15.98 -15.79
C SER A 865 53.56 15.24 -14.91
N ALA A 866 54.16 15.92 -13.92
CA ALA A 866 55.19 15.33 -13.06
C ALA A 866 54.60 14.25 -12.13
N ILE A 867 55.14 13.03 -12.22
CA ILE A 867 54.72 11.89 -11.39
C ILE A 867 55.86 11.51 -10.45
N VAL A 868 55.59 11.50 -9.15
CA VAL A 868 56.50 10.98 -8.14
C VAL A 868 56.14 9.53 -7.86
N ASN A 869 56.96 8.58 -8.30
CA ASN A 869 56.73 7.16 -8.10
C ASN A 869 57.38 6.68 -6.79
N THR A 870 56.60 6.40 -5.76
CA THR A 870 57.04 5.73 -4.52
C THR A 870 56.64 4.25 -4.48
N GLY A 871 55.69 3.83 -5.33
CA GLY A 871 55.22 2.46 -5.52
C GLY A 871 55.93 1.75 -6.68
N SER A 872 55.15 1.14 -7.58
CA SER A 872 55.68 0.42 -8.75
C SER A 872 55.11 0.93 -10.07
N ILE A 873 55.97 0.98 -11.10
CA ILE A 873 55.58 1.11 -12.51
C ILE A 873 56.18 -0.08 -13.26
N THR A 874 55.35 -0.89 -13.90
CA THR A 874 55.78 -2.09 -14.62
C THR A 874 55.27 -2.06 -16.05
N THR A 875 56.14 -2.28 -17.02
CA THR A 875 55.71 -2.54 -18.39
C THR A 875 55.83 -4.04 -18.67
N LEU A 876 54.71 -4.68 -19.01
CA LEU A 876 54.66 -6.12 -19.26
C LEU A 876 54.86 -6.44 -20.74
N ALA A 877 55.51 -7.57 -21.00
CA ALA A 877 55.53 -8.20 -22.31
C ALA A 877 54.08 -8.44 -22.76
N GLY A 878 53.75 -8.05 -23.98
CA GLY A 878 52.44 -8.36 -24.56
C GLY A 878 52.57 -8.66 -26.03
N ALA A 879 51.42 -8.85 -26.69
CA ALA A 879 51.33 -9.43 -28.03
C ALA A 879 51.68 -8.46 -29.19
N GLY A 880 52.05 -7.21 -28.88
CA GLY A 880 52.44 -6.16 -29.83
C GLY A 880 52.37 -4.75 -29.20
N GLY A 881 52.65 -3.69 -29.98
CA GLY A 881 52.56 -2.29 -29.55
C GLY A 881 53.64 -1.82 -28.56
N ASN A 882 53.87 -0.50 -28.47
CA ASN A 882 54.87 0.08 -27.56
C ASN A 882 54.26 0.39 -26.19
N ARG A 883 55.10 0.42 -25.15
CA ARG A 883 54.74 0.94 -23.82
C ARG A 883 55.43 2.26 -23.65
N TYR A 884 54.66 3.34 -23.57
CA TYR A 884 55.20 4.69 -23.51
C TYR A 884 55.18 5.21 -22.08
N LEU A 885 56.32 5.71 -21.62
CA LEU A 885 56.46 6.52 -20.41
C LEU A 885 56.70 7.97 -20.86
N ASN A 886 55.61 8.74 -20.95
CA ASN A 886 55.57 10.10 -21.49
C ASN A 886 55.28 11.16 -20.42
N ALA A 887 55.44 10.80 -19.15
CA ALA A 887 55.34 11.71 -18.01
C ALA A 887 56.73 11.97 -17.43
N ALA A 888 56.96 13.15 -16.83
CA ALA A 888 58.22 13.41 -16.13
C ALA A 888 58.26 12.61 -14.82
N LEU A 889 59.03 11.52 -14.77
CA LEU A 889 59.03 10.59 -13.64
C LEU A 889 60.13 10.93 -12.63
N THR A 890 59.76 11.10 -11.36
CA THR A 890 60.73 11.01 -10.24
C THR A 890 60.54 9.68 -9.54
N ASN A 891 61.41 8.71 -9.83
CA ASN A 891 61.36 7.38 -9.25
C ASN A 891 62.04 7.32 -7.89
N GLN A 892 61.27 7.05 -6.84
CA GLN A 892 61.74 6.73 -5.47
C GLN A 892 61.38 5.29 -5.06
N GLY A 893 60.47 4.63 -5.78
CA GLY A 893 60.07 3.24 -5.62
C GLY A 893 60.75 2.33 -6.63
N SER A 894 59.95 1.60 -7.40
CA SER A 894 60.41 0.66 -8.44
C SER A 894 59.84 0.98 -9.83
N ILE A 895 60.69 0.90 -10.85
CA ILE A 895 60.30 0.86 -12.26
C ILE A 895 60.91 -0.41 -12.87
N SER A 896 60.08 -1.23 -13.51
CA SER A 896 60.52 -2.41 -14.27
C SER A 896 60.07 -2.30 -15.72
N ALA A 897 61.05 -2.17 -16.62
CA ALA A 897 60.83 -2.05 -18.05
C ALA A 897 60.94 -3.43 -18.74
N GLY A 898 59.80 -3.95 -19.18
CA GLY A 898 59.71 -5.10 -20.09
C GLY A 898 59.94 -4.73 -21.56
N PRO A 899 59.55 -5.63 -22.50
CA PRO A 899 59.76 -5.43 -23.93
C PRO A 899 59.07 -4.18 -24.48
N SER A 900 59.67 -3.57 -25.51
CA SER A 900 59.12 -2.43 -26.27
C SER A 900 58.75 -1.21 -25.40
N THR A 901 59.52 -0.93 -24.35
CA THR A 901 59.35 0.24 -23.50
C THR A 901 60.06 1.44 -24.11
N VAL A 902 59.37 2.58 -24.18
CA VAL A 902 59.84 3.81 -24.83
C VAL A 902 59.60 4.99 -23.90
N VAL A 903 60.62 5.83 -23.74
CA VAL A 903 60.55 7.13 -23.06
C VAL A 903 60.70 8.22 -24.12
N SER A 904 59.77 9.18 -24.17
CA SER A 904 59.72 10.19 -25.23
C SER A 904 59.60 11.61 -24.68
N GLY A 905 60.56 12.47 -24.99
CA GLY A 905 60.46 13.92 -24.79
C GLY A 905 60.37 14.41 -23.34
N VAL A 906 60.64 13.55 -22.35
CA VAL A 906 60.54 13.86 -20.91
C VAL A 906 61.86 13.68 -20.17
N ALA A 907 61.99 14.36 -19.03
CA ALA A 907 63.13 14.23 -18.13
C ALA A 907 62.75 13.40 -16.90
N ASP A 908 63.40 12.25 -16.76
CA ASP A 908 63.21 11.33 -15.65
C ASP A 908 64.37 11.43 -14.65
N VAL A 909 64.04 11.31 -13.37
CA VAL A 909 65.00 11.26 -12.26
C VAL A 909 64.85 9.93 -11.54
N ASN A 910 65.94 9.18 -11.43
CA ASN A 910 65.97 7.94 -10.67
C ASN A 910 66.67 8.09 -9.32
N LYS A 911 65.94 7.78 -8.25
CA LYS A 911 66.41 7.67 -6.86
C LYS A 911 66.10 6.30 -6.24
N GLY A 912 65.26 5.50 -6.88
CA GLY A 912 64.84 4.16 -6.44
C GLY A 912 65.44 3.05 -7.32
N ALA A 913 64.72 1.93 -7.42
CA ALA A 913 65.08 0.83 -8.31
C ALA A 913 64.51 1.07 -9.71
N PHE A 914 65.37 1.12 -10.73
CA PHE A 914 64.98 1.10 -12.14
C PHE A 914 65.64 -0.10 -12.80
N GLU A 915 64.85 -1.08 -13.21
CA GLU A 915 65.31 -2.27 -13.90
C GLU A 915 64.80 -2.30 -15.35
N VAL A 916 65.65 -2.66 -16.29
CA VAL A 916 65.24 -3.23 -17.58
C VAL A 916 65.30 -4.74 -17.42
N ALA A 917 64.13 -5.38 -17.35
CA ALA A 917 64.01 -6.80 -17.05
C ALA A 917 64.71 -7.67 -18.10
N ALA A 918 65.00 -8.92 -17.76
CA ALA A 918 65.52 -9.90 -18.72
C ALA A 918 64.55 -10.05 -19.91
N GLY A 919 65.06 -9.93 -21.14
CA GLY A 919 64.24 -9.89 -22.36
C GLY A 919 63.49 -8.56 -22.59
N GLY A 920 63.59 -7.60 -21.67
CA GLY A 920 63.07 -6.25 -21.80
C GLY A 920 63.88 -5.38 -22.75
N SER A 921 63.27 -4.29 -23.21
CA SER A 921 63.89 -3.28 -24.07
C SER A 921 63.43 -1.90 -23.66
N LEU A 922 64.36 -1.01 -23.34
CA LEU A 922 64.11 0.38 -22.96
C LEU A 922 64.80 1.34 -23.94
N VAL A 923 64.02 2.20 -24.58
CA VAL A 923 64.53 3.20 -25.53
C VAL A 923 64.18 4.61 -25.06
N PHE A 924 65.20 5.44 -24.80
CA PHE A 924 65.03 6.88 -24.65
C PHE A 924 65.15 7.54 -26.03
N GLN A 925 64.07 8.18 -26.49
CA GLN A 925 64.03 8.85 -27.79
C GLN A 925 64.66 10.25 -27.74
N SER A 926 64.73 10.91 -28.89
CA SER A 926 65.22 12.29 -29.00
C SER A 926 64.50 13.21 -28.01
N GLY A 927 65.27 14.00 -27.25
CA GLY A 927 64.75 14.92 -26.23
C GLY A 927 64.41 14.26 -24.88
N ALA A 928 64.39 12.93 -24.78
CA ALA A 928 64.22 12.25 -23.50
C ALA A 928 65.52 12.25 -22.68
N SER A 929 65.41 12.24 -21.35
CA SER A 929 66.58 12.14 -20.49
C SER A 929 66.35 11.31 -19.23
N LEU A 930 67.41 10.66 -18.76
CA LEU A 930 67.44 9.99 -17.46
C LEU A 930 68.56 10.59 -16.61
N ARG A 931 68.23 11.07 -15.42
CA ARG A 931 69.18 11.51 -14.40
C ARG A 931 69.20 10.50 -13.25
N GLN A 932 70.28 9.74 -13.19
CA GLN A 932 70.55 8.74 -12.16
C GLN A 932 71.18 9.42 -10.93
N GLU A 933 70.41 9.63 -9.85
CA GLU A 933 70.86 10.32 -8.63
C GLU A 933 71.10 9.39 -7.43
N ALA A 934 70.25 8.38 -7.23
CA ALA A 934 70.34 7.40 -6.15
C ALA A 934 69.71 6.06 -6.55
N GLY A 935 69.77 5.05 -5.68
CA GLY A 935 69.22 3.72 -5.97
C GLY A 935 70.00 2.95 -7.02
N THR A 936 69.31 2.16 -7.85
CA THR A 936 69.91 1.27 -8.86
C THR A 936 69.34 1.57 -10.25
N PHE A 937 70.19 1.57 -11.27
CA PHE A 937 69.77 1.40 -12.66
C PHE A 937 70.39 0.13 -13.23
N THR A 938 69.57 -0.90 -13.39
CA THR A 938 69.97 -2.27 -13.77
C THR A 938 69.48 -2.57 -15.18
N VAL A 939 70.35 -3.07 -16.05
CA VAL A 939 70.03 -3.41 -17.44
C VAL A 939 70.24 -4.91 -17.67
N ASN A 940 69.22 -5.71 -17.36
CA ASN A 940 69.23 -7.16 -17.63
C ASN A 940 68.79 -7.49 -19.07
N GLY A 941 68.06 -6.57 -19.72
CA GLY A 941 67.67 -6.62 -21.13
C GLY A 941 68.54 -5.71 -22.02
N THR A 942 67.89 -4.96 -22.92
CA THR A 942 68.56 -3.94 -23.74
C THR A 942 68.13 -2.52 -23.34
N SER A 943 69.07 -1.58 -23.26
CA SER A 943 68.73 -0.17 -23.10
C SER A 943 69.51 0.70 -24.08
N ARG A 944 68.83 1.71 -24.64
CA ARG A 944 69.39 2.60 -25.66
C ARG A 944 68.91 4.03 -25.47
N PHE A 945 69.86 4.94 -25.30
CA PHE A 945 69.66 6.38 -25.45
C PHE A 945 69.92 6.73 -26.90
N ALA A 946 68.88 7.11 -27.64
CA ALA A 946 68.94 7.41 -29.07
C ALA A 946 69.42 8.84 -29.34
N SER A 947 69.59 9.18 -30.62
CA SER A 947 70.03 10.50 -31.07
C SER A 947 69.27 11.64 -30.36
N GLY A 948 70.02 12.53 -29.70
CA GLY A 948 69.46 13.67 -28.96
C GLY A 948 68.90 13.36 -27.56
N ALA A 949 68.96 12.12 -27.08
CA ALA A 949 68.64 11.76 -25.70
C ALA A 949 69.82 12.08 -24.75
N THR A 950 69.57 12.14 -23.44
CA THR A 950 70.62 12.44 -22.44
C THR A 950 70.60 11.45 -21.28
N PHE A 951 71.74 10.81 -20.99
CA PHE A 951 71.97 10.08 -19.74
C PHE A 951 72.88 10.92 -18.82
N THR A 952 72.36 11.29 -17.66
CA THR A 952 73.11 12.01 -16.62
C THR A 952 73.36 11.10 -15.42
N TYR A 953 74.62 10.87 -15.08
CA TYR A 953 75.00 10.19 -13.85
C TYR A 953 75.41 11.20 -12.77
N ALA A 954 74.66 11.19 -11.66
CA ALA A 954 74.84 12.05 -10.49
C ALA A 954 75.01 11.24 -9.18
N GLY A 955 74.68 9.94 -9.16
CA GLY A 955 74.92 9.04 -8.02
C GLY A 955 74.12 7.72 -8.12
N GLY A 956 74.22 6.86 -7.09
CA GLY A 956 73.58 5.53 -7.08
C GLY A 956 74.50 4.41 -7.59
N THR A 957 73.91 3.32 -8.09
CA THR A 957 74.63 2.12 -8.55
C THR A 957 74.13 1.62 -9.91
N LEU A 958 75.02 0.94 -10.65
CA LEU A 958 74.75 0.33 -11.96
C LEU A 958 75.14 -1.16 -11.92
N PRO A 959 74.40 -2.01 -11.18
CA PRO A 959 74.91 -3.31 -10.73
C PRO A 959 75.02 -4.39 -11.82
N ALA A 960 74.25 -4.29 -12.91
CA ALA A 960 74.31 -5.25 -14.01
C ALA A 960 73.92 -4.60 -15.34
N GLY A 961 74.63 -4.97 -16.40
CA GLY A 961 74.50 -4.41 -17.74
C GLY A 961 74.93 -2.94 -17.84
N ASP A 962 75.41 -2.55 -19.02
CA ASP A 962 75.78 -1.16 -19.30
C ASP A 962 74.73 -0.53 -20.23
N PRO A 963 74.12 0.61 -19.89
CA PRO A 963 73.27 1.32 -20.84
C PRO A 963 74.05 1.78 -22.06
N THR A 964 73.40 1.66 -23.23
CA THR A 964 73.97 2.07 -24.51
C THR A 964 73.61 3.52 -24.80
N ILE A 965 74.64 4.35 -24.99
CA ILE A 965 74.55 5.75 -25.41
C ILE A 965 74.85 5.78 -26.92
N GLN A 966 73.83 6.04 -27.73
CA GLN A 966 73.91 6.00 -29.20
C GLN A 966 73.52 7.36 -29.78
N ASP A 967 74.51 8.07 -30.32
CA ASP A 967 74.35 9.42 -30.87
C ASP A 967 73.78 10.43 -29.86
N ALA A 968 74.08 10.20 -28.58
CA ALA A 968 73.39 10.82 -27.44
C ALA A 968 74.36 11.55 -26.50
N ASN A 969 73.83 12.19 -25.47
CA ASN A 969 74.62 12.95 -24.50
C ASN A 969 74.88 12.14 -23.23
N LEU A 970 76.15 12.00 -22.86
CA LEU A 970 76.59 11.46 -21.57
C LEU A 970 77.06 12.61 -20.67
N VAL A 971 76.43 12.76 -19.52
CA VAL A 971 76.71 13.85 -18.58
C VAL A 971 77.07 13.30 -17.19
N PHE A 972 78.17 13.78 -16.62
CA PHE A 972 78.54 13.52 -15.22
C PHE A 972 78.35 14.78 -14.38
N ALA A 973 77.36 14.77 -13.48
CA ALA A 973 76.98 15.95 -12.70
C ALA A 973 77.61 15.96 -11.30
N GLY A 974 78.17 17.10 -10.88
CA GLY A 974 78.45 17.40 -9.47
C GLY A 974 79.51 16.54 -8.75
N ASN A 975 80.48 15.96 -9.46
CA ASN A 975 81.44 14.98 -8.92
C ASN A 975 80.73 13.81 -8.20
N PRO A 976 80.04 12.94 -8.94
CA PRO A 976 79.23 11.91 -8.33
C PRO A 976 80.09 10.88 -7.59
N PRO A 977 79.53 10.19 -6.57
CA PRO A 977 80.25 9.15 -5.83
C PRO A 977 80.83 8.05 -6.71
N ALA A 978 81.89 7.40 -6.22
CA ALA A 978 82.48 6.25 -6.89
C ALA A 978 81.50 5.07 -6.95
N LEU A 979 81.49 4.34 -8.07
CA LEU A 979 80.76 3.08 -8.15
C LEU A 979 81.37 2.01 -7.23
N PRO A 980 80.58 0.99 -6.81
CA PRO A 980 81.07 -0.10 -5.96
C PRO A 980 82.23 -0.88 -6.60
N ASP A 981 82.17 -1.11 -7.91
CA ASP A 981 83.17 -1.83 -8.71
C ASP A 981 83.64 -0.99 -9.91
N ASP A 982 84.70 -1.46 -10.59
CA ASP A 982 85.28 -0.82 -11.78
C ASP A 982 84.82 -1.42 -13.12
N GLN A 983 83.80 -2.29 -13.08
CA GLN A 983 83.25 -2.98 -14.25
C GLN A 983 81.95 -2.37 -14.73
N SER A 984 81.25 -1.59 -13.90
CA SER A 984 79.99 -0.96 -14.26
C SER A 984 80.15 0.42 -14.89
N GLY A 985 79.30 0.72 -15.89
CA GLY A 985 79.21 2.07 -16.43
C GLY A 985 78.34 2.15 -17.68
N VAL A 986 78.86 2.64 -18.79
CA VAL A 986 78.11 2.83 -20.05
C VAL A 986 78.88 2.33 -21.27
N VAL A 987 78.14 1.99 -22.32
CA VAL A 987 78.69 1.74 -23.65
C VAL A 987 78.28 2.87 -24.59
N VAL A 988 79.25 3.51 -25.22
CA VAL A 988 79.06 4.56 -26.21
C VAL A 988 79.27 3.98 -27.60
N VAL A 989 78.30 4.21 -28.48
CA VAL A 989 78.30 3.83 -29.89
C VAL A 989 77.86 5.03 -30.75
N GLY A 990 78.18 5.01 -32.04
CA GLY A 990 77.93 6.19 -32.90
C GLY A 990 78.69 7.43 -32.40
N THR A 991 78.16 8.63 -32.64
CA THR A 991 78.79 9.90 -32.25
C THR A 991 78.07 10.53 -31.05
N SER A 992 78.60 10.31 -29.85
CA SER A 992 78.00 10.80 -28.60
C SER A 992 78.85 11.89 -27.95
N THR A 993 78.23 12.74 -27.13
CA THR A 993 78.93 13.81 -26.40
C THR A 993 79.22 13.41 -24.95
N LEU A 994 80.30 13.94 -24.39
CA LEU A 994 80.69 13.82 -22.99
C LEU A 994 80.75 15.21 -22.36
N THR A 995 80.04 15.39 -21.25
CA THR A 995 80.16 16.57 -20.39
C THR A 995 80.51 16.17 -18.96
N GLY A 996 81.48 16.85 -18.35
CA GLY A 996 81.91 16.59 -16.97
C GLY A 996 83.11 15.65 -16.86
N LYS A 997 83.47 15.30 -15.63
CA LYS A 997 84.62 14.43 -15.31
C LYS A 997 84.17 12.99 -15.18
N VAL A 998 84.91 12.03 -15.74
CA VAL A 998 84.60 10.60 -15.56
C VAL A 998 84.92 10.23 -14.10
N PRO A 999 83.93 9.79 -13.29
CA PRO A 999 84.11 9.51 -11.87
C PRO A 999 84.98 8.28 -11.61
N SER A 1000 85.58 8.19 -10.42
CA SER A 1000 86.36 7.01 -10.04
C SER A 1000 85.52 5.74 -10.09
N ARG A 1001 86.13 4.65 -10.59
CA ARG A 1001 85.49 3.33 -10.80
C ARG A 1001 84.36 3.32 -11.85
N PHE A 1002 83.99 4.44 -12.46
CA PHE A 1002 83.01 4.45 -13.55
C PHE A 1002 83.64 3.99 -14.88
N LYS A 1003 83.02 3.05 -15.58
CA LYS A 1003 83.48 2.54 -16.89
C LYS A 1003 82.81 3.26 -18.06
N VAL A 1004 83.57 3.84 -18.97
CA VAL A 1004 83.06 4.38 -20.25
C VAL A 1004 83.68 3.58 -21.39
N THR A 1005 82.89 2.75 -22.06
CA THR A 1005 83.35 1.93 -23.18
C THR A 1005 82.97 2.61 -24.49
N VAL A 1006 83.93 3.13 -25.25
CA VAL A 1006 83.71 3.62 -26.61
C VAL A 1006 83.94 2.46 -27.57
N GLN A 1007 82.88 1.98 -28.21
CA GLN A 1007 82.87 0.72 -28.93
C GLN A 1007 82.39 0.88 -30.37
N GLY A 1008 83.33 0.87 -31.31
CA GLY A 1008 82.98 0.74 -32.72
C GLY A 1008 82.31 -0.61 -32.98
N ASN A 1009 81.22 -0.66 -33.75
CA ASN A 1009 80.53 -1.92 -33.97
C ASN A 1009 79.80 -2.02 -35.32
N GLY A 1010 79.43 -3.24 -35.70
CA GLY A 1010 78.73 -3.54 -36.95
C GLY A 1010 77.34 -2.92 -37.10
N SER A 1011 76.68 -2.54 -36.00
CA SER A 1011 75.33 -1.97 -36.02
C SER A 1011 75.33 -0.45 -36.22
N TRP A 1012 76.35 0.25 -35.71
CA TRP A 1012 76.38 1.72 -35.63
C TRP A 1012 77.68 2.34 -36.18
N GLY A 1013 78.58 1.51 -36.74
CA GLY A 1013 79.81 1.95 -37.35
C GLY A 1013 80.89 2.38 -36.35
N ASN A 1014 81.65 3.42 -36.69
CA ASN A 1014 82.67 3.98 -35.83
C ASN A 1014 82.03 4.64 -34.59
N ALA A 1015 82.61 4.43 -33.42
CA ALA A 1015 82.21 5.13 -32.21
C ALA A 1015 83.13 6.33 -31.94
N THR A 1016 82.54 7.48 -31.68
CA THR A 1016 83.24 8.72 -31.34
C THR A 1016 82.61 9.30 -30.08
N LEU A 1017 83.43 9.53 -29.05
CA LEU A 1017 83.04 10.25 -27.85
C LEU A 1017 83.64 11.66 -27.91
N VAL A 1018 82.79 12.67 -28.07
CA VAL A 1018 83.17 14.06 -28.31
C VAL A 1018 83.10 14.87 -27.01
N SER A 1019 84.12 15.66 -26.71
CA SER A 1019 84.09 16.70 -25.68
C SER A 1019 84.71 17.99 -26.23
N THR A 1020 84.02 19.11 -26.08
CA THR A 1020 84.53 20.44 -26.49
C THR A 1020 85.56 21.02 -25.52
N THR A 1021 85.72 20.40 -24.34
CA THR A 1021 86.65 20.83 -23.29
C THR A 1021 87.61 19.70 -22.92
N ALA A 1022 88.71 20.04 -22.23
CA ALA A 1022 89.62 19.04 -21.69
C ALA A 1022 88.91 18.15 -20.66
N VAL A 1023 89.03 16.83 -20.82
CA VAL A 1023 88.37 15.83 -19.96
C VAL A 1023 89.35 15.33 -18.91
N THR A 1024 88.93 15.28 -17.66
CA THR A 1024 89.64 14.53 -16.61
C THR A 1024 88.90 13.23 -16.33
N SER A 1025 89.62 12.11 -16.37
CA SER A 1025 89.05 10.79 -16.05
C SER A 1025 89.70 10.20 -14.79
N TYR A 1026 88.91 9.97 -13.75
CA TYR A 1026 89.30 9.19 -12.57
C TYR A 1026 88.88 7.71 -12.69
N GLY A 1027 87.99 7.41 -13.63
CA GLY A 1027 87.44 6.07 -13.88
C GLY A 1027 88.19 5.29 -14.95
N ARG A 1028 87.49 4.33 -15.55
CA ARG A 1028 88.02 3.49 -16.62
C ARG A 1028 87.42 3.92 -17.96
N ILE A 1029 88.24 4.36 -18.91
CA ILE A 1029 87.82 4.55 -20.30
C ILE A 1029 88.32 3.34 -21.09
N VAL A 1030 87.46 2.71 -21.88
CA VAL A 1030 87.82 1.54 -22.72
C VAL A 1030 87.57 1.90 -24.18
N LEU A 1031 88.59 1.78 -25.03
CA LEU A 1031 88.45 1.88 -26.48
C LEU A 1031 88.50 0.49 -27.09
N THR A 1032 87.44 0.08 -27.78
CA THR A 1032 87.35 -1.27 -28.35
C THR A 1032 86.47 -1.31 -29.60
N SER A 1033 86.34 -2.47 -30.23
CA SER A 1033 85.37 -2.72 -31.29
C SER A 1033 84.84 -4.15 -31.30
N VAL A 1034 83.66 -4.35 -31.88
CA VAL A 1034 83.02 -5.66 -32.05
C VAL A 1034 82.39 -5.79 -33.44
N GLY A 1035 82.36 -7.00 -34.02
CA GLY A 1035 81.64 -7.26 -35.28
C GLY A 1035 82.20 -6.58 -36.54
N GLY A 1036 83.46 -6.12 -36.55
CA GLY A 1036 84.15 -5.58 -37.73
C GLY A 1036 85.29 -4.60 -37.43
N GLY A 1037 85.93 -4.08 -38.48
CA GLY A 1037 87.07 -3.14 -38.43
C GLY A 1037 86.72 -1.70 -38.05
N TRP A 1038 85.73 -1.50 -37.19
CA TRP A 1038 85.21 -0.20 -36.79
C TRP A 1038 86.10 0.47 -35.74
N GLY A 1039 86.27 1.79 -35.85
CA GLY A 1039 87.12 2.58 -34.96
C GLY A 1039 86.44 3.02 -33.67
N ALA A 1040 87.26 3.32 -32.66
CA ALA A 1040 86.86 3.98 -31.42
C ALA A 1040 87.71 5.24 -31.22
N THR A 1041 87.06 6.41 -31.18
CA THR A 1041 87.71 7.71 -31.14
C THR A 1041 87.27 8.49 -29.90
N LEU A 1042 88.24 9.02 -29.18
CA LEU A 1042 88.05 10.10 -28.20
C LEU A 1042 88.35 11.41 -28.93
N ASP A 1043 87.31 12.17 -29.23
CA ASP A 1043 87.48 13.48 -29.87
C ASP A 1043 87.40 14.58 -28.82
N MET A 1044 88.56 14.98 -28.29
CA MET A 1044 88.65 15.95 -27.21
C MET A 1044 89.98 16.71 -27.26
N PRO A 1045 90.01 18.02 -26.91
CA PRO A 1045 91.24 18.82 -26.93
C PRO A 1045 92.37 18.26 -26.06
N ALA A 1046 92.02 17.67 -24.91
CA ALA A 1046 92.95 16.99 -24.03
C ALA A 1046 92.24 15.97 -23.13
N LEU A 1047 92.91 14.86 -22.81
CA LEU A 1047 92.53 13.87 -21.82
C LEU A 1047 93.56 13.81 -20.70
N VAL A 1048 93.14 14.17 -19.48
CA VAL A 1048 93.90 13.97 -18.25
C VAL A 1048 93.45 12.65 -17.62
N ASN A 1049 94.22 11.59 -17.83
CA ASN A 1049 93.93 10.25 -17.31
C ASN A 1049 94.48 10.07 -15.89
N ARG A 1050 93.62 10.16 -14.89
CA ARG A 1050 93.90 9.85 -13.47
C ARG A 1050 93.38 8.47 -13.03
N GLY A 1051 92.68 7.75 -13.92
CA GLY A 1051 92.13 6.42 -13.70
C GLY A 1051 92.83 5.36 -14.56
N THR A 1052 92.09 4.70 -15.44
CA THR A 1052 92.64 3.72 -16.39
C THR A 1052 92.09 3.96 -17.80
N LEU A 1053 92.97 4.25 -18.75
CA LEU A 1053 92.63 4.22 -20.18
C LEU A 1053 93.02 2.85 -20.71
N THR A 1054 92.04 2.03 -21.04
CA THR A 1054 92.23 0.71 -21.63
C THR A 1054 92.01 0.79 -23.14
N VAL A 1055 92.87 0.16 -23.93
CA VAL A 1055 92.71 0.05 -25.38
C VAL A 1055 92.79 -1.41 -25.76
N TRP A 1056 91.72 -1.91 -26.36
CA TRP A 1056 91.62 -3.30 -26.80
C TRP A 1056 91.73 -3.39 -28.32
N ALA A 1057 92.38 -4.45 -28.79
CA ALA A 1057 92.43 -4.77 -30.21
C ALA A 1057 91.03 -5.02 -30.79
N GLY A 1058 90.09 -5.56 -29.99
CA GLY A 1058 88.71 -5.80 -30.41
C GLY A 1058 88.63 -6.61 -31.71
N ALA A 1059 87.66 -6.27 -32.56
CA ALA A 1059 87.50 -6.82 -33.92
C ALA A 1059 88.29 -6.07 -35.01
N GLY A 1060 89.20 -5.15 -34.65
CA GLY A 1060 89.99 -4.31 -35.57
C GLY A 1060 89.49 -2.86 -35.68
N GLY A 1061 90.12 -2.06 -36.55
CA GLY A 1061 89.85 -0.61 -36.72
C GLY A 1061 90.79 0.31 -35.94
N PRO A 1062 90.78 1.64 -36.17
CA PRO A 1062 91.67 2.57 -35.48
C PRO A 1062 91.19 2.89 -34.06
N ARG A 1063 92.14 3.08 -33.12
CA ARG A 1063 91.86 3.60 -31.77
C ARG A 1063 92.56 4.95 -31.66
N ARG A 1064 91.79 6.01 -31.39
CA ARG A 1064 92.24 7.39 -31.56
C ARG A 1064 91.87 8.24 -30.35
N LEU A 1065 92.75 9.18 -30.03
CA LEU A 1065 92.50 10.39 -29.26
C LEU A 1065 92.96 11.56 -30.11
N THR A 1066 92.10 12.55 -30.37
CA THR A 1066 92.44 13.65 -31.30
C THR A 1066 93.38 14.70 -30.68
N GLY A 1067 93.23 14.98 -29.38
CA GLY A 1067 94.05 15.95 -28.65
C GLY A 1067 95.18 15.36 -27.79
N ASP A 1068 95.57 16.10 -26.76
CA ASP A 1068 96.67 15.74 -25.86
C ASP A 1068 96.29 14.63 -24.88
N LEU A 1069 97.23 13.76 -24.51
CA LEU A 1069 97.06 12.74 -23.46
C LEU A 1069 98.04 12.99 -22.31
N ALA A 1070 97.53 13.45 -21.17
CA ALA A 1070 98.29 13.54 -19.92
C ALA A 1070 97.94 12.36 -19.01
N ASN A 1071 98.81 11.36 -18.98
CA ASN A 1071 98.66 10.17 -18.15
C ASN A 1071 99.26 10.37 -16.75
N TRP A 1072 98.41 10.29 -15.72
CA TRP A 1072 98.78 10.34 -14.32
C TRP A 1072 98.67 8.97 -13.62
N ARG A 1073 97.98 8.01 -14.25
CA ARG A 1073 97.77 6.66 -13.72
C ARG A 1073 97.94 5.64 -14.83
N THR A 1074 96.97 4.80 -15.17
CA THR A 1074 97.23 3.64 -16.03
C THR A 1074 96.76 3.86 -17.46
N VAL A 1075 97.64 3.65 -18.44
CA VAL A 1075 97.29 3.42 -19.84
C VAL A 1075 97.61 1.96 -20.16
N ASP A 1076 96.60 1.17 -20.49
CA ASP A 1076 96.70 -0.29 -20.64
C ASP A 1076 96.31 -0.74 -22.05
N LEU A 1077 97.30 -1.17 -22.82
CA LEU A 1077 97.15 -1.80 -24.13
C LEU A 1077 97.56 -3.29 -24.05
N GLY A 1078 97.45 -3.89 -22.87
CA GLY A 1078 97.95 -5.23 -22.56
C GLY A 1078 97.13 -6.39 -23.12
N LEU A 1079 95.96 -6.13 -23.70
CA LEU A 1079 95.04 -7.12 -24.25
C LEU A 1079 94.99 -7.04 -25.79
N GLY A 1080 95.93 -7.76 -26.42
CA GLY A 1080 96.13 -7.80 -27.87
C GLY A 1080 97.19 -6.80 -28.37
N VAL A 1081 97.52 -6.85 -29.67
CA VAL A 1081 98.40 -5.85 -30.29
C VAL A 1081 97.54 -4.78 -30.93
N VAL A 1082 97.65 -3.55 -30.42
CA VAL A 1082 96.83 -2.41 -30.86
C VAL A 1082 97.63 -1.12 -30.80
N THR A 1083 97.33 -0.19 -31.71
CA THR A 1083 97.90 1.17 -31.69
C THR A 1083 96.87 2.15 -31.11
N LEU A 1084 97.23 2.85 -30.04
CA LEU A 1084 96.55 4.07 -29.63
C LEU A 1084 97.18 5.25 -30.38
N ASN A 1085 96.42 5.89 -31.27
CA ASN A 1085 96.88 7.08 -31.98
C ASN A 1085 96.49 8.32 -31.18
N VAL A 1086 97.46 9.12 -30.76
CA VAL A 1086 97.29 10.39 -30.05
C VAL A 1086 97.63 11.52 -31.03
N GLY A 1087 96.64 12.31 -31.40
CA GLY A 1087 96.80 13.41 -32.36
C GLY A 1087 97.52 14.64 -31.79
N GLY A 1088 97.49 14.83 -30.46
CA GLY A 1088 98.27 15.84 -29.76
C GLY A 1088 99.59 15.32 -29.19
N SER A 1089 100.02 15.93 -28.08
CA SER A 1089 101.18 15.52 -27.29
C SER A 1089 100.79 14.45 -26.26
N TYR A 1090 101.75 13.60 -25.91
CA TYR A 1090 101.60 12.59 -24.86
C TYR A 1090 102.54 12.93 -23.71
N SER A 1091 102.05 12.90 -22.46
CA SER A 1091 102.88 13.05 -21.27
C SER A 1091 102.53 12.05 -20.19
N THR A 1092 103.54 11.53 -19.50
CA THR A 1092 103.38 10.82 -18.22
C THR A 1092 103.69 11.79 -17.09
N ALA A 1093 102.64 12.39 -16.52
CA ALA A 1093 102.76 13.61 -15.72
C ALA A 1093 102.93 13.36 -14.18
N GLY A 1094 103.14 12.12 -13.73
CA GLY A 1094 103.37 11.81 -12.30
C GLY A 1094 104.04 10.46 -12.05
N ALA A 1095 104.63 10.27 -10.86
CA ALA A 1095 105.41 9.07 -10.49
C ALA A 1095 104.60 7.75 -10.50
N SER A 1096 103.28 7.85 -10.34
CA SER A 1096 102.34 6.72 -10.38
C SER A 1096 101.76 6.44 -11.77
N ALA A 1097 102.14 7.23 -12.78
CA ALA A 1097 101.77 6.94 -14.16
C ALA A 1097 102.38 5.61 -14.57
N LEU A 1098 101.59 4.75 -15.20
CA LEU A 1098 101.95 3.42 -15.65
C LEU A 1098 101.44 3.22 -17.08
N VAL A 1099 102.32 2.74 -17.95
CA VAL A 1099 101.96 2.27 -19.28
C VAL A 1099 102.14 0.76 -19.33
N ARG A 1100 101.12 0.02 -19.76
CA ARG A 1100 101.18 -1.43 -19.99
C ARG A 1100 101.02 -1.71 -21.47
N LEU A 1101 101.97 -2.44 -22.06
CA LEU A 1101 101.97 -2.78 -23.48
C LEU A 1101 102.24 -4.27 -23.65
N ARG A 1102 101.53 -4.92 -24.57
CA ARG A 1102 101.81 -6.31 -24.96
C ARG A 1102 102.79 -6.35 -26.13
N VAL A 1103 103.77 -7.24 -26.06
CA VAL A 1103 104.65 -7.60 -27.18
C VAL A 1103 104.29 -9.02 -27.61
N ALA A 1104 103.97 -9.21 -28.89
CA ALA A 1104 103.50 -10.49 -29.43
C ALA A 1104 104.42 -11.08 -30.52
N GLY A 1105 105.45 -10.35 -30.94
CA GLY A 1105 106.44 -10.81 -31.90
C GLY A 1105 107.42 -9.70 -32.29
N ASN A 1106 108.43 -10.02 -33.09
CA ASN A 1106 109.34 -9.04 -33.67
C ASN A 1106 108.56 -8.03 -34.54
N GLY A 1107 108.74 -6.74 -34.27
CA GLY A 1107 108.01 -5.62 -34.86
C GLY A 1107 106.52 -5.51 -34.46
N ASN A 1108 105.99 -6.49 -33.72
CA ASN A 1108 104.57 -6.63 -33.44
C ASN A 1108 104.27 -6.43 -31.94
N ALA A 1109 104.08 -5.18 -31.56
CA ALA A 1109 103.72 -4.80 -30.20
C ALA A 1109 102.58 -3.79 -30.19
N ALA A 1110 101.82 -3.80 -29.10
CA ALA A 1110 100.94 -2.71 -28.77
C ALA A 1110 101.77 -1.44 -28.58
N ARG A 1111 101.30 -0.32 -29.11
CA ARG A 1111 102.06 0.93 -29.13
C ARG A 1111 101.20 2.16 -28.95
N ILE A 1112 101.80 3.21 -28.40
CA ILE A 1112 101.23 4.55 -28.36
C ILE A 1112 101.87 5.37 -29.47
N ALA A 1113 101.13 5.67 -30.52
CA ALA A 1113 101.59 6.49 -31.64
C ALA A 1113 101.16 7.94 -31.43
N VAL A 1114 102.12 8.82 -31.20
CA VAL A 1114 101.90 10.25 -30.88
C VAL A 1114 102.28 11.08 -32.09
N ALA A 1115 101.44 12.02 -32.51
CA ALA A 1115 101.79 12.97 -33.56
C ALA A 1115 102.63 14.15 -33.03
N GLY A 1116 102.33 14.62 -31.82
CA GLY A 1116 103.11 15.63 -31.11
C GLY A 1116 104.32 15.06 -30.34
N THR A 1117 104.76 15.79 -29.32
CA THR A 1117 105.86 15.37 -28.44
C THR A 1117 105.39 14.30 -27.46
N ALA A 1118 106.20 13.25 -27.27
CA ALA A 1118 106.03 12.25 -26.21
C ALA A 1118 107.00 12.55 -25.05
N SER A 1119 106.47 13.04 -23.94
CA SER A 1119 107.22 13.31 -22.71
C SER A 1119 107.07 12.17 -21.70
N LEU A 1120 108.17 11.47 -21.45
CA LEU A 1120 108.20 10.21 -20.71
C LEU A 1120 108.72 10.38 -19.29
N GLY A 1121 108.24 9.49 -18.44
CA GLY A 1121 108.32 9.50 -16.98
C GLY A 1121 107.43 8.38 -16.44
N GLY A 1122 107.32 8.25 -15.11
CA GLY A 1122 106.54 7.16 -14.51
C GLY A 1122 107.02 5.77 -14.94
N LYS A 1123 106.14 4.77 -14.91
CA LYS A 1123 106.48 3.36 -15.07
C LYS A 1123 106.05 2.81 -16.43
N LEU A 1124 106.86 1.91 -16.98
CA LEU A 1124 106.49 1.07 -18.12
C LEU A 1124 106.44 -0.39 -17.64
N THR A 1125 105.45 -1.14 -18.08
CA THR A 1125 105.40 -2.59 -17.91
C THR A 1125 105.13 -3.24 -19.25
N ILE A 1126 106.03 -4.13 -19.62
CA ILE A 1126 105.93 -4.93 -20.83
C ILE A 1126 105.31 -6.27 -20.45
N LEU A 1127 104.26 -6.65 -21.17
CA LEU A 1127 103.62 -7.94 -21.04
C LEU A 1127 104.13 -8.83 -22.17
N ASN A 1128 105.08 -9.70 -21.85
CA ASN A 1128 105.70 -10.61 -22.82
C ASN A 1128 104.74 -11.74 -23.20
N GLY A 1129 104.17 -11.65 -24.40
CA GLY A 1129 103.45 -12.75 -25.06
C GLY A 1129 104.34 -13.48 -26.08
N TYR A 1130 105.64 -13.22 -26.06
CA TYR A 1130 106.61 -13.64 -27.07
C TYR A 1130 107.96 -13.99 -26.43
N SER A 1131 108.62 -15.02 -26.98
CA SER A 1131 109.99 -15.40 -26.66
C SER A 1131 110.91 -14.86 -27.75
N PRO A 1132 111.68 -13.79 -27.50
CA PRO A 1132 112.46 -13.12 -28.52
C PRO A 1132 113.79 -13.82 -28.82
N ALA A 1133 114.21 -13.74 -30.08
CA ALA A 1133 115.58 -14.01 -30.52
C ALA A 1133 116.43 -12.74 -30.38
N ALA A 1134 117.74 -12.91 -30.21
CA ALA A 1134 118.68 -11.79 -30.19
C ALA A 1134 118.56 -10.97 -31.50
N GLY A 1135 118.40 -9.65 -31.38
CA GLY A 1135 118.19 -8.74 -32.51
C GLY A 1135 116.73 -8.42 -32.82
N ASP A 1136 115.75 -9.12 -32.23
CA ASP A 1136 114.35 -8.73 -32.36
C ASP A 1136 114.11 -7.35 -31.76
N THR A 1137 113.22 -6.57 -32.38
CA THR A 1137 112.88 -5.22 -31.87
C THR A 1137 111.37 -5.01 -31.85
N ALA A 1138 110.88 -4.14 -30.98
CA ALA A 1138 109.48 -3.74 -30.98
C ALA A 1138 109.31 -2.28 -30.55
N THR A 1139 108.58 -1.49 -31.35
CA THR A 1139 108.32 -0.08 -31.04
C THR A 1139 107.13 0.04 -30.08
N LEU A 1140 107.35 0.74 -28.97
CA LEU A 1140 106.40 0.89 -27.88
C LEU A 1140 105.73 2.26 -27.89
N VAL A 1141 106.49 3.31 -28.20
CA VAL A 1141 106.00 4.69 -28.33
C VAL A 1141 106.63 5.33 -29.56
N THR A 1142 105.88 6.11 -30.33
CA THR A 1142 106.42 6.98 -31.38
C THR A 1142 105.97 8.41 -31.16
N GLY A 1143 106.75 9.39 -31.58
CA GLY A 1143 106.46 10.82 -31.46
C GLY A 1143 107.20 11.65 -32.51
N SER A 1144 106.80 12.91 -32.73
CA SER A 1144 107.60 13.86 -33.51
C SER A 1144 108.87 14.28 -32.76
N SER A 1145 108.86 14.14 -31.44
CA SER A 1145 110.05 14.06 -30.58
C SER A 1145 109.72 13.25 -29.32
N VAL A 1146 110.68 12.50 -28.81
CA VAL A 1146 110.60 11.77 -27.53
C VAL A 1146 111.55 12.43 -26.54
N THR A 1147 111.04 12.80 -25.36
CA THR A 1147 111.81 13.49 -24.31
C THR A 1147 111.64 12.77 -22.97
N GLY A 1148 112.71 12.67 -22.17
CA GLY A 1148 112.71 11.92 -20.91
C GLY A 1148 112.80 10.40 -21.09
N ALA A 1149 112.68 9.68 -19.98
CA ALA A 1149 112.70 8.21 -19.93
C ALA A 1149 111.73 7.71 -18.85
N PHE A 1150 111.26 6.47 -18.96
CA PHE A 1150 110.48 5.85 -17.88
C PHE A 1150 111.34 5.70 -16.63
N SER A 1151 110.83 6.11 -15.47
CA SER A 1151 111.52 6.02 -14.18
C SER A 1151 111.69 4.59 -13.67
N SER A 1152 110.88 3.65 -14.16
CA SER A 1152 111.11 2.21 -13.99
C SER A 1152 110.47 1.43 -15.13
N VAL A 1153 111.15 0.38 -15.57
CA VAL A 1153 110.63 -0.56 -16.57
C VAL A 1153 110.57 -1.94 -15.95
N ALA A 1154 109.44 -2.62 -16.09
CA ALA A 1154 109.22 -4.00 -15.64
C ALA A 1154 108.82 -4.90 -16.82
N GLY A 1155 109.07 -6.20 -16.69
CA GLY A 1155 108.75 -7.20 -17.73
C GLY A 1155 109.79 -7.27 -18.85
N LEU A 1156 111.05 -6.94 -18.56
CA LEU A 1156 112.16 -7.08 -19.51
C LEU A 1156 112.68 -8.52 -19.61
N ASP A 1157 112.42 -9.34 -18.59
CA ASP A 1157 112.73 -10.76 -18.61
C ASP A 1157 111.79 -11.47 -19.62
N ALA A 1158 112.37 -11.95 -20.71
CA ALA A 1158 111.64 -12.77 -21.65
C ALA A 1158 111.76 -14.25 -21.26
N PRO A 1159 110.84 -15.14 -21.68
CA PRO A 1159 110.98 -16.57 -21.44
C PRO A 1159 112.20 -17.14 -22.19
N GLY A 1160 113.36 -17.28 -21.55
CA GLY A 1160 114.59 -17.77 -22.20
C GLY A 1160 115.86 -17.05 -21.72
N PRO A 1161 117.02 -17.24 -22.40
CA PRO A 1161 118.27 -16.56 -22.05
C PRO A 1161 118.34 -15.10 -22.52
N THR A 1162 117.38 -14.65 -23.34
CA THR A 1162 117.34 -13.32 -23.94
C THR A 1162 116.59 -12.33 -23.04
N VAL A 1163 117.14 -11.13 -22.89
CA VAL A 1163 116.54 -10.06 -22.08
C VAL A 1163 116.26 -8.86 -22.98
N TRP A 1164 115.09 -8.25 -22.81
CA TRP A 1164 114.77 -7.00 -23.49
C TRP A 1164 115.57 -5.84 -22.87
N SER A 1165 116.09 -4.97 -23.73
CA SER A 1165 116.63 -3.66 -23.34
C SER A 1165 115.77 -2.55 -23.93
N VAL A 1166 115.49 -1.49 -23.17
CA VAL A 1166 114.75 -0.33 -23.68
C VAL A 1166 115.72 0.67 -24.32
N GLN A 1167 115.42 1.06 -25.55
CA GLN A 1167 116.14 2.07 -26.30
C GLN A 1167 115.25 3.30 -26.49
N TYR A 1168 115.79 4.46 -26.11
CA TYR A 1168 115.14 5.76 -26.27
C TYR A 1168 115.79 6.50 -27.44
N GLY A 1169 115.08 6.55 -28.57
CA GLY A 1169 115.47 7.31 -29.76
C GLY A 1169 114.92 8.72 -29.75
N ALA A 1170 115.33 9.53 -30.73
CA ALA A 1170 114.84 10.91 -30.87
C ALA A 1170 113.32 10.97 -31.15
N ASN A 1171 112.78 9.95 -31.84
CA ASN A 1171 111.39 9.93 -32.33
C ASN A 1171 110.62 8.68 -31.88
N ASP A 1172 111.26 7.74 -31.20
CA ASP A 1172 110.64 6.48 -30.77
C ASP A 1172 111.22 5.93 -29.47
N VAL A 1173 110.42 5.13 -28.79
CA VAL A 1173 110.88 4.19 -27.74
C VAL A 1173 110.65 2.80 -28.28
N ARG A 1174 111.71 2.00 -28.29
CA ARG A 1174 111.67 0.61 -28.73
C ARG A 1174 112.38 -0.28 -27.73
N ILE A 1175 112.06 -1.56 -27.75
CA ILE A 1175 112.85 -2.59 -27.07
C ILE A 1175 113.64 -3.39 -28.09
N ALA A 1176 114.81 -3.86 -27.69
CA ALA A 1176 115.65 -4.76 -28.47
C ALA A 1176 116.11 -5.92 -27.59
N ALA A 1177 115.96 -7.16 -28.07
CA ALA A 1177 116.38 -8.35 -27.35
C ALA A 1177 117.88 -8.60 -27.56
N ALA A 1178 118.60 -8.81 -26.46
CA ALA A 1178 120.03 -9.10 -26.44
C ALA A 1178 120.29 -10.48 -25.83
#